data_AF-A0A2E1B828-F1
#
_entry.id   AF-A0A2E1B828-F1
#
_cell.length_a   1.000
_cell.length_b   1.000
_cell.length_c   1.000
_cell.angle_alpha   90.00
_cell.angle_beta   90.00
_cell.angle_gamma   90.00
#
_symmetry.space_group_name_H-M   'P 1'
#
loop_
_entity.id
_entity.type
_entity.pdbx_description
1 polymer ?
#
loop_
_entity_poly.entity_id
_entity_poly.type
_entity_poly.pdbx_seq_one_letter_code
_entity_poly.pdbx_strand_id
1 'polypeptide(L)'
;MANPYPIPREARATGVLSGDGSASYGPFGFKIFDTTDVEVITKPEGAEGFSTVAVTVAKVSGAALDHFTITFPAALPATTKFQVRGRRIHERSAGVTSGTQLSPDAMERELSKQAATLEELRRDAPDIDPDIEDGQSIIRKDGRMVGGPSASVIEAIPGLAAEVASDRLAIAADRVAVAADRMQTDLNVIQTGIDRAAVRGYEQNAANLAKFSGAPDGYSLPTPVPSEGSFFKLIVPGAGLLGYTVVGGAWVFDSAIGDLRFNTSPELKYFDKSVGAVGTVVIGGGWTYQRVDDATVDPQFSTAAGEKFKVLPMSGKILFPAFVPAANPTSDDIALMQKACDATPVGGEFLLGTGYEYRQSAKLRVKHSMTVDGGWNRLLLDAPSFPNNRHIEIQPDEPWANGGSRVPTTYQWTQTIGLGERTFNFVNTFNIGDRVAIHLGTDPHDPMEGHYVRVVRVIASDGLSFTTDAITPYPINGTTHRVIKVNNPVHGVTLKNLHLDYVSGTVPDTHIVAGFCSGIKVQGVKTEKARILFNFHNMYDFKVESVDAIVERKGNSSHGRIAACHNAEDGSFENIEGFSEDRGSWFFYENWCRTVKHKNMRLIDNDPDTTAPHLFVTGGAKGINFKGLTYGGASNTSLIDHGGLGASVEYSIEGLEMLKKPKGARLDNVESFADRESGVSFMKPGQYVQAQVSGTLAASATQIEDICSGVLRRMMIKVENTTGLSVYVRNSNGAILAVQSQLTAGQWSEVSAGRDYGTLFGVNDAAYPDKDVRFDTTGSFPGPSEFSIWVEYWPIAGSANTFPTA
;
A
#
# COMPACT_ATOMS: atom_id res chain seq x y z
N MET A 1 12.58 37.78 29.99
CA MET A 1 12.84 39.05 29.30
C MET A 1 11.55 39.50 28.65
N ALA A 2 11.16 40.76 28.82
CA ALA A 2 10.03 41.30 28.06
C ALA A 2 10.44 41.42 26.59
N ASN A 3 9.62 40.93 25.66
CA ASN A 3 9.88 41.08 24.22
C ASN A 3 10.02 42.59 23.91
N PRO A 4 11.17 43.06 23.38
CA PRO A 4 11.41 44.47 23.09
C PRO A 4 10.53 45.01 21.95
N TYR A 5 9.91 44.12 21.18
CA TYR A 5 9.00 44.40 20.07
C TYR A 5 7.68 43.63 20.24
N PRO A 6 6.86 43.95 21.25
CA PRO A 6 5.59 43.26 21.44
C PRO A 6 4.70 43.52 20.22
N ILE A 7 4.42 42.47 19.46
CA ILE A 7 3.53 42.53 18.29
C ILE A 7 2.09 42.68 18.81
N PRO A 8 1.43 43.82 18.57
CA PRO A 8 0.05 44.00 18.99
C PRO A 8 -0.84 43.05 18.17
N ARG A 9 -1.80 42.37 18.82
CA ARG A 9 -2.76 41.44 18.17
C ARG A 9 -3.84 42.15 17.32
N GLU A 10 -3.57 43.37 16.86
CA GLU A 10 -4.52 44.18 16.09
C GLU A 10 -4.31 44.00 14.59
N ALA A 11 -5.35 44.24 13.79
CA ALA A 11 -5.22 44.20 12.35
C ALA A 11 -4.24 45.29 11.88
N ARG A 12 -3.20 44.91 11.11
CA ARG A 12 -2.26 45.85 10.47
C ARG A 12 -2.87 46.55 9.25
N ALA A 13 -4.11 46.99 9.39
CA ALA A 13 -4.84 47.77 8.40
C ALA A 13 -5.85 48.68 9.10
N THR A 14 -6.08 49.86 8.55
CA THR A 14 -7.19 50.70 8.99
C THR A 14 -8.51 50.14 8.47
N GLY A 15 -9.63 50.62 9.03
CA GLY A 15 -10.89 50.62 8.27
C GLY A 15 -10.78 51.47 7.00
N VAL A 16 -11.83 51.48 6.19
CA VAL A 16 -11.92 52.41 5.06
C VAL A 16 -12.19 53.81 5.61
N LEU A 17 -11.26 54.73 5.36
CA LEU A 17 -11.34 56.12 5.75
C LEU A 17 -11.75 56.97 4.54
N SER A 18 -12.40 58.10 4.77
CA SER A 18 -12.64 59.10 3.72
C SER A 18 -11.62 60.21 3.82
N GLY A 19 -11.23 60.80 2.69
CA GLY A 19 -10.46 62.03 2.69
C GLY A 19 -11.19 63.14 3.45
N ASP A 20 -10.47 64.16 3.88
CA ASP A 20 -11.03 65.34 4.54
C ASP A 20 -10.57 66.64 3.85
N GLY A 21 -9.96 66.54 2.68
CA GLY A 21 -9.31 67.65 1.99
C GLY A 21 -7.89 67.93 2.49
N SER A 22 -7.35 67.17 3.45
CA SER A 22 -5.95 67.23 3.85
C SER A 22 -5.08 66.27 3.00
N ALA A 23 -3.78 66.57 2.96
CA ALA A 23 -2.79 65.70 2.33
C ALA A 23 -2.15 64.71 3.33
N SER A 24 -2.26 64.93 4.64
CA SER A 24 -1.51 64.18 5.65
C SER A 24 -2.43 63.51 6.66
N TYR A 25 -2.22 62.21 6.88
CA TYR A 25 -3.04 61.36 7.74
C TYR A 25 -2.17 60.56 8.71
N GLY A 26 -2.70 60.32 9.91
CA GLY A 26 -2.04 59.60 11.00
C GLY A 26 -1.83 60.47 12.26
N PRO A 27 -1.11 59.96 13.28
CA PRO A 27 -0.45 58.65 13.30
C PRO A 27 -1.43 57.48 13.33
N PHE A 28 -1.08 56.37 12.65
CA PHE A 28 -1.93 55.18 12.62
C PHE A 28 -1.70 54.27 13.84
N GLY A 29 -2.76 53.55 14.23
CA GLY A 29 -2.79 52.73 15.46
C GLY A 29 -1.79 51.59 15.49
N PHE A 30 -1.49 50.97 14.34
CA PHE A 30 -0.51 49.88 14.24
C PHE A 30 0.89 50.39 13.90
N LYS A 31 1.92 49.63 14.31
CA LYS A 31 3.33 49.99 14.13
C LYS A 31 3.98 49.33 12.90
N ILE A 32 5.03 49.95 12.37
CA ILE A 32 5.82 49.47 11.23
C ILE A 32 7.31 49.41 11.54
N PHE A 33 8.00 48.44 10.94
CA PHE A 33 9.46 48.34 11.02
C PHE A 33 10.16 49.20 9.98
N ASP A 34 9.55 49.37 8.80
CA ASP A 34 10.09 50.19 7.73
C ASP A 34 8.94 50.92 7.01
N THR A 35 9.24 52.10 6.48
CA THR A 35 8.28 52.92 5.74
C THR A 35 7.82 52.25 4.44
N THR A 36 8.60 51.34 3.88
CA THR A 36 8.21 50.55 2.70
C THR A 36 7.22 49.41 3.02
N ASP A 37 6.95 49.15 4.30
CA ASP A 37 5.94 48.17 4.73
C ASP A 37 4.51 48.71 4.64
N VAL A 38 4.34 49.97 4.20
CA VAL A 38 3.03 50.63 4.14
C VAL A 38 2.57 50.70 2.70
N GLU A 39 1.40 50.13 2.45
CA GLU A 39 0.66 50.30 1.21
C GLU A 39 -0.60 51.14 1.48
N VAL A 40 -0.86 52.10 0.60
CA VAL A 40 -2.10 52.88 0.63
C VAL A 40 -2.86 52.62 -0.64
N ILE A 41 -4.10 52.22 -0.49
CA ILE A 41 -5.04 52.06 -1.62
C ILE A 41 -6.13 53.12 -1.51
N THR A 42 -6.56 53.66 -2.64
CA THR A 42 -7.65 54.64 -2.71
C THR A 42 -8.73 54.20 -3.68
N LYS A 43 -9.96 54.66 -3.46
CA LYS A 43 -11.12 54.49 -4.33
C LYS A 43 -11.78 55.86 -4.50
N PRO A 44 -11.46 56.59 -5.58
CA PRO A 44 -12.16 57.82 -5.95
C PRO A 44 -13.66 57.58 -6.14
N GLU A 45 -14.46 58.63 -6.01
CA GLU A 45 -15.89 58.57 -6.28
C GLU A 45 -16.15 58.08 -7.71
N GLY A 46 -17.02 57.07 -7.85
CA GLY A 46 -17.35 56.45 -9.14
C GLY A 46 -16.34 55.41 -9.64
N ALA A 47 -15.21 55.19 -8.97
CA ALA A 47 -14.29 54.11 -9.33
C ALA A 47 -14.85 52.73 -8.91
N GLU A 48 -14.65 51.71 -9.74
CA GLU A 48 -15.17 50.35 -9.48
C GLU A 48 -14.48 49.66 -8.29
N GLY A 49 -13.21 49.97 -8.01
CA GLY A 49 -12.45 49.32 -6.93
C GLY A 49 -11.30 50.16 -6.39
N PHE A 50 -10.65 49.64 -5.36
CA PHE A 50 -9.45 50.26 -4.78
C PHE A 50 -8.20 49.99 -5.62
N SER A 51 -7.38 51.03 -5.80
CA SER A 51 -6.07 50.98 -6.48
C SER A 51 -4.96 51.54 -5.60
N THR A 52 -3.75 50.99 -5.69
CA THR A 52 -2.58 51.47 -4.93
C THR A 52 -2.16 52.87 -5.36
N VAL A 53 -1.88 53.75 -4.39
CA VAL A 53 -1.39 55.12 -4.58
C VAL A 53 -0.09 55.32 -3.83
N ALA A 54 0.88 55.99 -4.47
CA ALA A 54 2.13 56.37 -3.84
C ALA A 54 1.90 57.46 -2.78
N VAL A 55 2.45 57.25 -1.59
CA VAL A 55 2.43 58.21 -0.47
C VAL A 55 3.84 58.34 0.12
N THR A 56 4.12 59.46 0.76
CA THR A 56 5.30 59.61 1.62
C THR A 56 4.95 59.08 3.02
N VAL A 57 5.71 58.13 3.53
CA VAL A 57 5.48 57.53 4.85
C VAL A 57 6.57 58.00 5.80
N ALA A 58 6.19 58.52 6.97
CA ALA A 58 7.13 59.01 7.98
C ALA A 58 6.86 58.39 9.34
N LYS A 59 7.91 57.88 9.99
CA LYS A 59 7.85 57.39 11.38
C LYS A 59 7.76 58.57 12.35
N VAL A 60 6.98 58.42 13.42
CA VAL A 60 6.69 59.50 14.38
C VAL A 60 7.90 59.83 15.26
N SER A 61 8.58 58.81 15.77
CA SER A 61 9.74 58.90 16.67
C SER A 61 11.04 58.40 16.05
N GLY A 62 10.97 57.70 14.91
CA GLY A 62 12.13 57.09 14.26
C GLY A 62 12.59 55.78 14.92
N ALA A 63 11.82 55.24 15.87
CA ALA A 63 12.12 53.96 16.51
C ALA A 63 12.10 52.79 15.50
N ALA A 64 12.76 51.68 15.85
CA ALA A 64 12.82 50.51 14.99
C ALA A 64 11.42 49.96 14.66
N LEU A 65 10.54 49.88 15.66
CA LEU A 65 9.11 49.59 15.51
C LEU A 65 8.33 50.81 16.02
N ASP A 66 7.64 51.52 15.12
CA ASP A 66 7.08 52.84 15.43
C ASP A 66 5.72 53.09 14.78
N HIS A 67 4.96 54.03 15.34
CA HIS A 67 3.81 54.61 14.65
C HIS A 67 4.29 55.46 13.47
N PHE A 68 3.40 55.68 12.51
CA PHE A 68 3.74 56.39 11.28
C PHE A 68 2.57 57.26 10.80
N THR A 69 2.90 58.26 9.99
CA THR A 69 1.98 59.08 9.21
C THR A 69 2.19 58.81 7.72
N ILE A 70 1.18 59.13 6.92
CA ILE A 70 1.26 59.15 5.45
C ILE A 70 0.95 60.55 4.94
N THR A 71 1.57 60.93 3.83
CA THR A 71 1.27 62.16 3.10
C THR A 71 1.07 61.86 1.63
N PHE A 72 -0.11 62.18 1.12
CA PHE A 72 -0.45 62.12 -0.30
C PHE A 72 0.23 63.25 -1.07
N PRO A 73 0.55 63.07 -2.37
CA PRO A 73 1.12 64.12 -3.21
C PRO A 73 0.22 65.36 -3.36
N ALA A 74 -1.09 65.20 -3.14
CA ALA A 74 -2.08 66.27 -3.14
C ALA A 74 -3.13 66.03 -2.04
N ALA A 75 -3.86 67.08 -1.66
CA ALA A 75 -5.01 66.98 -0.77
C ALA A 75 -6.02 65.95 -1.27
N LEU A 76 -6.40 65.00 -0.42
CA LEU A 76 -7.33 63.92 -0.78
C LEU A 76 -8.78 64.42 -0.63
N PRO A 77 -9.59 64.48 -1.72
CA PRO A 77 -10.97 64.96 -1.64
C PRO A 77 -11.83 64.14 -0.69
N ALA A 78 -12.84 64.77 -0.07
CA ALA A 78 -13.73 64.10 0.86
C ALA A 78 -14.55 62.94 0.26
N THR A 79 -14.68 62.93 -1.07
CA THR A 79 -15.37 61.88 -1.82
C THR A 79 -14.46 60.69 -2.16
N THR A 80 -13.16 60.76 -1.86
CA THR A 80 -12.22 59.66 -2.09
C THR A 80 -12.06 58.83 -0.81
N LYS A 81 -12.34 57.54 -0.91
CA LYS A 81 -12.08 56.57 0.16
C LYS A 81 -10.64 56.08 0.09
N PHE A 82 -10.02 55.75 1.21
CA PHE A 82 -8.69 55.16 1.27
C PHE A 82 -8.54 54.17 2.43
N GLN A 83 -7.58 53.27 2.31
CA GLN A 83 -7.21 52.34 3.36
C GLN A 83 -5.69 52.22 3.42
N VAL A 84 -5.15 52.19 4.65
CA VAL A 84 -3.73 52.02 4.90
C VAL A 84 -3.50 50.61 5.41
N ARG A 85 -2.63 49.85 4.73
CA ARG A 85 -2.35 48.44 5.02
C ARG A 85 -0.85 48.22 5.21
N GLY A 86 -0.50 47.31 6.12
CA GLY A 86 0.84 46.72 6.16
C GLY A 86 1.02 45.67 5.06
N ARG A 87 2.02 45.84 4.19
CA ARG A 87 2.35 44.93 3.06
C ARG A 87 3.79 44.42 3.16
N ARG A 88 3.99 43.13 2.86
CA ARG A 88 5.30 42.48 2.75
C ARG A 88 5.99 42.87 1.43
N ILE A 89 7.25 43.31 1.50
CA ILE A 89 8.20 43.17 0.39
C ILE A 89 9.00 41.90 0.68
N HIS A 90 8.87 40.89 -0.19
CA HIS A 90 9.22 39.50 0.14
C HIS A 90 10.72 39.22 0.38
N GLU A 91 11.59 40.21 0.17
CA GLU A 91 13.04 40.08 0.31
C GLU A 91 13.57 41.06 1.37
N ARG A 92 13.73 40.57 2.60
CA ARG A 92 14.48 41.28 3.65
C ARG A 92 15.50 40.37 4.33
N SER A 93 16.31 39.72 3.50
CA SER A 93 17.54 39.03 3.92
C SER A 93 18.71 39.99 4.21
N ALA A 94 18.52 41.30 4.13
CA ALA A 94 19.59 42.30 4.30
C ALA A 94 20.30 42.26 5.67
N GLY A 95 19.67 41.72 6.71
CA GLY A 95 20.28 41.56 8.03
C GLY A 95 21.12 40.28 8.21
N VAL A 96 20.91 39.27 7.36
CA VAL A 96 21.53 37.94 7.52
C VAL A 96 22.86 37.85 6.76
N THR A 97 23.13 38.74 5.81
CA THR A 97 24.32 38.70 4.94
C THR A 97 25.50 39.57 5.41
N SER A 98 25.39 40.32 6.52
CA SER A 98 26.48 41.23 6.98
C SER A 98 27.54 40.58 7.89
N GLY A 99 27.54 39.25 8.05
CA GLY A 99 28.74 38.47 8.39
C GLY A 99 29.51 38.84 9.66
N THR A 100 28.85 39.39 10.68
CA THR A 100 29.45 39.59 12.01
C THR A 100 28.56 38.98 13.09
N GLN A 101 29.16 38.65 14.24
CA GLN A 101 28.57 37.88 15.34
C GLN A 101 27.06 38.11 15.52
N LEU A 102 26.29 37.02 15.66
CA LEU A 102 24.85 37.01 15.88
C LEU A 102 24.47 38.05 16.94
N SER A 103 24.02 39.22 16.50
CA SER A 103 23.50 40.26 17.38
C SER A 103 22.14 39.77 17.90
N PRO A 104 21.96 39.59 19.22
CA PRO A 104 20.67 39.18 19.77
C PRO A 104 19.53 40.13 19.38
N ASP A 105 19.82 41.43 19.22
CA ASP A 105 18.84 42.42 18.76
C ASP A 105 18.50 42.23 17.27
N ALA A 106 19.47 41.86 16.44
CA ALA A 106 19.22 41.51 15.04
C ALA A 106 18.43 40.20 14.93
N MET A 107 18.75 39.21 15.77
CA MET A 107 18.06 37.93 15.81
C MET A 107 16.62 38.08 16.32
N GLU A 108 16.39 38.84 17.40
CA GLU A 108 15.05 39.13 17.92
C GLU A 108 14.23 39.94 16.92
N ARG A 109 14.87 40.85 16.16
CA ARG A 109 14.25 41.55 15.04
C ARG A 109 13.84 40.59 13.93
N GLU A 110 14.67 39.61 13.56
CA GLU A 110 14.31 38.60 12.56
C GLU A 110 13.22 37.65 13.06
N LEU A 111 13.26 37.21 14.33
CA LEU A 111 12.20 36.39 14.94
C LEU A 111 10.86 37.16 15.02
N SER A 112 10.90 38.46 15.32
CA SER A 112 9.72 39.32 15.31
C SER A 112 9.17 39.53 13.89
N LYS A 113 10.04 39.65 12.88
CA LYS A 113 9.63 39.67 11.47
C LYS A 113 8.98 38.34 11.06
N GLN A 114 9.51 37.20 11.51
CA GLN A 114 8.91 35.89 11.26
C GLN A 114 7.55 35.74 11.95
N ALA A 115 7.41 36.20 13.20
CA ALA A 115 6.13 36.19 13.91
C ALA A 115 5.08 37.07 13.21
N ALA A 116 5.45 38.29 12.77
CA ALA A 116 4.59 39.13 11.94
C ALA A 116 4.23 38.45 10.61
N THR A 117 5.17 37.72 10.01
CA THR A 117 4.94 36.94 8.78
C THR A 117 3.89 35.85 9.01
N LEU A 118 3.94 35.14 10.14
CA LEU A 118 2.99 34.08 10.47
C LEU A 118 1.58 34.62 10.78
N GLU A 119 1.48 35.81 11.37
CA GLU A 119 0.20 36.51 11.52
C GLU A 119 -0.38 36.94 10.16
N GLU A 120 0.47 37.35 9.22
CA GLU A 120 0.07 37.70 7.84
C GLU A 120 -0.22 36.48 6.96
N LEU A 121 0.38 35.30 7.21
CA LEU A 121 0.07 34.05 6.49
C LEU A 121 -1.33 33.51 6.83
N ARG A 122 -1.87 33.85 8.01
CA ARG A 122 -3.30 33.68 8.31
C ARG A 122 -4.19 34.62 7.49
N ARG A 123 -3.62 35.70 6.92
CA ARG A 123 -4.30 36.70 6.09
C ARG A 123 -4.16 36.44 4.59
N ASP A 124 -3.27 35.56 4.13
CA ASP A 124 -3.20 35.08 2.72
C ASP A 124 -4.43 34.24 2.29
N ALA A 125 -5.55 34.39 3.01
CA ALA A 125 -6.87 34.23 2.44
C ALA A 125 -7.01 35.21 1.24
N PRO A 126 -7.66 34.79 0.15
CA PRO A 126 -7.76 35.60 -1.07
C PRO A 126 -8.35 37.00 -0.78
N ASP A 127 -7.81 38.04 -1.41
CA ASP A 127 -8.18 39.45 -1.17
C ASP A 127 -9.70 39.65 -1.33
N ILE A 128 -10.36 39.84 -0.19
CA ILE A 128 -11.81 40.01 -0.08
C ILE A 128 -12.12 41.50 -0.28
N ASP A 129 -13.01 41.80 -1.22
CA ASP A 129 -13.50 43.15 -1.44
C ASP A 129 -14.14 43.69 -0.15
N PRO A 130 -13.65 44.81 0.41
CA PRO A 130 -14.20 45.35 1.66
C PRO A 130 -15.64 45.85 1.52
N ASP A 131 -16.16 45.97 0.29
CA ASP A 131 -17.55 46.36 0.02
C ASP A 131 -18.52 45.15 -0.02
N ILE A 132 -18.09 43.92 0.30
CA ILE A 132 -19.01 42.77 0.42
C ILE A 132 -19.94 42.97 1.62
N GLU A 133 -21.25 42.98 1.34
CA GLU A 133 -22.30 43.07 2.34
C GLU A 133 -22.68 41.68 2.87
N ASP A 134 -23.17 41.62 4.12
CA ASP A 134 -23.70 40.38 4.69
C ASP A 134 -24.88 39.85 3.86
N GLY A 135 -24.88 38.55 3.56
CA GLY A 135 -25.89 37.91 2.70
C GLY A 135 -25.60 37.89 1.19
N GLN A 136 -24.46 38.44 0.73
CA GLN A 136 -23.96 38.24 -0.63
C GLN A 136 -23.18 36.93 -0.75
N SER A 137 -23.35 36.22 -1.88
CA SER A 137 -22.46 35.10 -2.22
C SER A 137 -21.04 35.61 -2.48
N ILE A 138 -20.02 34.76 -2.36
CA ILE A 138 -18.64 35.15 -2.68
C ILE A 138 -18.25 34.52 -4.01
N ILE A 139 -17.83 35.32 -4.99
CA ILE A 139 -17.36 34.85 -6.29
C ILE A 139 -15.93 35.31 -6.54
N ARG A 140 -15.16 34.50 -7.26
CA ARG A 140 -13.80 34.86 -7.67
C ARG A 140 -13.85 35.57 -9.02
N LYS A 141 -13.42 36.84 -9.07
CA LYS A 141 -13.34 37.64 -10.30
C LYS A 141 -11.98 38.35 -10.35
N ASP A 142 -11.28 38.23 -11.48
CA ASP A 142 -9.98 38.87 -11.72
C ASP A 142 -8.94 38.62 -10.62
N GLY A 143 -8.96 37.44 -10.01
CA GLY A 143 -8.03 37.03 -8.95
C GLY A 143 -8.39 37.52 -7.53
N ARG A 144 -9.48 38.26 -7.34
CA ARG A 144 -9.99 38.74 -6.04
C ARG A 144 -11.33 38.05 -5.69
N MET A 145 -11.70 38.07 -4.41
CA MET A 145 -13.02 37.62 -3.94
C MET A 145 -13.93 38.84 -3.87
N VAL A 146 -14.97 38.88 -4.70
CA VAL A 146 -15.92 39.99 -4.75
C VAL A 146 -17.32 39.51 -4.36
N GLY A 147 -18.20 40.45 -4.03
CA GLY A 147 -19.60 40.18 -3.74
C GLY A 147 -20.31 39.65 -4.98
N GLY A 148 -20.87 38.46 -4.89
CA GLY A 148 -21.79 37.88 -5.84
C GLY A 148 -23.24 38.29 -5.54
N PRO A 149 -24.22 37.73 -6.28
CA PRO A 149 -25.63 37.99 -6.04
C PRO A 149 -26.02 37.73 -4.58
N SER A 150 -26.87 38.59 -4.02
CA SER A 150 -27.47 38.35 -2.69
C SER A 150 -28.42 37.15 -2.73
N ALA A 151 -28.67 36.53 -1.59
CA ALA A 151 -29.63 35.44 -1.47
C ALA A 151 -31.01 35.80 -2.06
N SER A 152 -31.46 37.05 -1.87
CA SER A 152 -32.72 37.57 -2.43
C SER A 152 -32.71 37.66 -3.95
N VAL A 153 -31.57 37.95 -4.58
CA VAL A 153 -31.43 37.97 -6.04
C VAL A 153 -31.43 36.53 -6.58
N ILE A 154 -30.80 35.59 -5.89
CA ILE A 154 -30.79 34.17 -6.27
C ILE A 154 -32.20 33.57 -6.19
N GLU A 155 -32.96 33.88 -5.13
CA GLU A 155 -34.36 33.44 -4.96
C GLU A 155 -35.31 34.04 -5.99
N ALA A 156 -34.99 35.24 -6.49
CA ALA A 156 -35.83 35.96 -7.44
C ALA A 156 -35.62 35.54 -8.90
N ILE A 157 -34.64 34.70 -9.25
CA ILE A 157 -34.42 34.22 -10.63
C ILE A 157 -35.45 33.12 -10.94
N PRO A 158 -36.53 33.41 -11.69
CA PRO A 158 -37.57 32.42 -11.97
C PRO A 158 -37.01 31.44 -13.01
N GLY A 159 -36.95 30.15 -12.66
CA GLY A 159 -36.47 29.08 -13.55
C GLY A 159 -35.14 28.45 -13.13
N LEU A 160 -34.31 29.12 -12.32
CA LEU A 160 -33.02 28.55 -11.88
C LEU A 160 -33.22 27.28 -11.03
N ALA A 161 -34.27 27.24 -10.20
CA ALA A 161 -34.62 26.04 -9.43
C ALA A 161 -35.05 24.87 -10.33
N ALA A 162 -35.70 25.14 -11.46
CA ALA A 162 -36.13 24.11 -12.41
C ALA A 162 -34.94 23.58 -13.25
N GLU A 163 -34.04 24.47 -13.66
CA GLU A 163 -32.82 24.11 -14.38
C GLU A 163 -31.86 23.31 -13.49
N VAL A 164 -31.62 23.75 -12.25
CA VAL A 164 -30.82 23.00 -11.26
C VAL A 164 -31.48 21.66 -10.90
N ALA A 165 -32.82 21.59 -10.84
CA ALA A 165 -33.52 20.32 -10.62
C ALA A 165 -33.35 19.38 -11.82
N SER A 166 -33.42 19.90 -13.05
CA SER A 166 -33.19 19.13 -14.29
C SER A 166 -31.77 18.60 -14.36
N ASP A 167 -30.76 19.44 -14.08
CA ASP A 167 -29.35 19.03 -14.08
C ASP A 167 -29.06 17.98 -13.00
N ARG A 168 -29.64 18.15 -11.80
CA ARG A 168 -29.53 17.13 -10.75
C ARG A 168 -30.20 15.81 -11.14
N LEU A 169 -31.31 15.86 -11.87
CA LEU A 169 -31.99 14.67 -12.38
C LEU A 169 -31.16 13.97 -13.46
N ALA A 170 -30.53 14.73 -14.36
CA ALA A 170 -29.62 14.20 -15.38
C ALA A 170 -28.38 13.55 -14.74
N ILE A 171 -27.75 14.20 -13.77
CA ILE A 171 -26.61 13.64 -13.02
C ILE A 171 -27.03 12.37 -12.25
N ALA A 172 -28.23 12.36 -11.67
CA ALA A 172 -28.75 11.17 -10.99
C ALA A 172 -28.98 10.01 -11.98
N ALA A 173 -29.53 10.30 -13.16
CA ALA A 173 -29.73 9.31 -14.22
C ALA A 173 -28.40 8.73 -14.73
N ASP A 174 -27.39 9.57 -14.96
CA ASP A 174 -26.04 9.14 -15.36
C ASP A 174 -25.40 8.24 -14.30
N ARG A 175 -25.54 8.58 -13.01
CA ARG A 175 -25.02 7.74 -11.92
C ARG A 175 -25.69 6.37 -11.86
N VAL A 176 -26.99 6.30 -12.15
CA VAL A 176 -27.73 5.03 -12.22
C VAL A 176 -27.27 4.21 -13.43
N ALA A 177 -27.05 4.84 -14.58
CA ALA A 177 -26.53 4.16 -15.78
C ALA A 177 -25.13 3.57 -15.54
N VAL A 178 -24.21 4.35 -14.94
CA VAL A 178 -22.86 3.86 -14.58
C VAL A 178 -22.92 2.71 -13.58
N ALA A 179 -23.84 2.76 -12.60
CA ALA A 179 -24.03 1.66 -11.66
C ALA A 179 -24.56 0.39 -12.35
N ALA A 180 -25.48 0.52 -13.30
CA ALA A 180 -26.00 -0.60 -14.09
C ALA A 180 -24.91 -1.25 -14.96
N ASP A 181 -24.05 -0.46 -15.61
CA ASP A 181 -22.94 -0.97 -16.41
C ASP A 181 -21.90 -1.73 -15.56
N ARG A 182 -21.63 -1.24 -14.35
CA ARG A 182 -20.76 -1.93 -13.38
C ARG A 182 -21.36 -3.27 -12.95
N MET A 183 -22.64 -3.29 -12.58
CA MET A 183 -23.34 -4.53 -12.21
C MET A 183 -23.34 -5.55 -13.36
N GLN A 184 -23.52 -5.10 -14.61
CA GLN A 184 -23.46 -5.99 -15.77
C GLN A 184 -22.05 -6.54 -16.01
N THR A 185 -21.02 -5.73 -15.78
CA THR A 185 -19.61 -6.17 -15.85
C THR A 185 -19.31 -7.24 -14.80
N ASP A 186 -19.75 -7.04 -13.55
CA ASP A 186 -19.55 -7.99 -12.46
C ASP A 186 -20.27 -9.33 -12.74
N LEU A 187 -21.50 -9.28 -13.27
CA LEU A 187 -22.23 -10.47 -13.70
C LEU A 187 -21.47 -11.26 -14.79
N ASN A 188 -20.86 -10.57 -15.76
CA ASN A 188 -20.06 -11.21 -16.80
C ASN A 188 -18.79 -11.88 -16.23
N VAL A 189 -18.15 -11.26 -15.24
CA VAL A 189 -16.98 -11.84 -14.53
C VAL A 189 -17.39 -13.09 -13.74
N ILE A 190 -18.51 -13.03 -13.02
CA ILE A 190 -19.06 -14.18 -12.28
C ILE A 190 -19.36 -15.34 -13.23
N GLN A 191 -20.05 -15.07 -14.35
CA GLN A 191 -20.37 -16.09 -15.34
C GLN A 191 -19.09 -16.75 -15.91
N THR A 192 -18.07 -15.94 -16.24
CA THR A 192 -16.77 -16.44 -16.69
C THR A 192 -16.06 -17.29 -15.62
N GLY A 193 -16.26 -16.96 -14.34
CA GLY A 193 -15.78 -17.77 -13.21
C GLY A 193 -16.47 -19.14 -13.13
N ILE A 194 -17.80 -19.17 -13.26
CA ILE A 194 -18.61 -20.39 -13.30
C ILE A 194 -18.19 -21.29 -14.46
N ASP A 195 -18.03 -20.72 -15.66
CA ASP A 195 -17.64 -21.46 -16.86
C ASP A 195 -16.26 -22.11 -16.69
N ARG A 196 -15.28 -21.38 -16.12
CA ARG A 196 -13.95 -21.92 -15.80
C ARG A 196 -13.99 -23.04 -14.76
N ALA A 197 -14.83 -22.92 -13.73
CA ALA A 197 -15.00 -23.95 -12.72
C ALA A 197 -15.63 -25.22 -13.31
N ALA A 198 -16.62 -25.08 -14.20
CA ALA A 198 -17.22 -26.19 -14.92
C ALA A 198 -16.19 -26.95 -15.77
N VAL A 199 -15.38 -26.23 -16.56
CA VAL A 199 -14.32 -26.83 -17.39
C VAL A 199 -13.31 -27.61 -16.53
N ARG A 200 -12.83 -27.03 -15.42
CA ARG A 200 -11.90 -27.73 -14.51
C ARG A 200 -12.51 -28.98 -13.87
N GLY A 201 -13.80 -28.94 -13.54
CA GLY A 201 -14.52 -30.10 -13.03
C GLY A 201 -14.57 -31.25 -14.05
N TYR A 202 -14.81 -30.94 -15.33
CA TYR A 202 -14.77 -31.93 -16.41
C TYR A 202 -13.36 -32.49 -16.63
N GLU A 203 -12.32 -31.65 -16.61
CA GLU A 203 -10.92 -32.09 -16.76
C GLU A 203 -10.46 -32.97 -15.59
N GLN A 204 -10.81 -32.65 -14.35
CA GLN A 204 -10.51 -33.50 -13.19
C GLN A 204 -11.23 -34.84 -13.26
N ASN A 205 -12.51 -34.83 -13.66
CA ASN A 205 -13.26 -36.07 -13.82
C ASN A 205 -12.68 -36.95 -14.93
N ALA A 206 -12.27 -36.36 -16.06
CA ALA A 206 -11.59 -37.08 -17.13
C ALA A 206 -10.24 -37.67 -16.67
N ALA A 207 -9.45 -36.91 -15.91
CA ALA A 207 -8.19 -37.38 -15.34
C ALA A 207 -8.38 -38.49 -14.31
N ASN A 208 -9.43 -38.41 -13.49
CA ASN A 208 -9.79 -39.47 -12.54
C ASN A 208 -10.26 -40.73 -13.27
N LEU A 209 -11.06 -40.60 -14.32
CA LEU A 209 -11.51 -41.73 -15.14
C LEU A 209 -10.32 -42.43 -15.84
N ALA A 210 -9.37 -41.66 -16.36
CA ALA A 210 -8.15 -42.19 -16.97
C ALA A 210 -7.29 -43.00 -15.98
N LYS A 211 -7.19 -42.55 -14.72
CA LYS A 211 -6.50 -43.31 -13.65
C LYS A 211 -7.18 -44.62 -13.30
N PHE A 212 -8.50 -44.68 -13.39
CA PHE A 212 -9.25 -45.93 -13.19
C PHE A 212 -9.12 -46.90 -14.37
N SER A 213 -8.95 -46.40 -15.60
CA SER A 213 -8.78 -47.24 -16.80
C SER A 213 -7.40 -47.90 -16.94
N GLY A 214 -6.41 -47.49 -16.14
CA GLY A 214 -5.05 -48.05 -16.14
C GLY A 214 -4.81 -49.20 -15.15
N ALA A 215 -5.86 -49.70 -14.49
CA ALA A 215 -5.73 -50.85 -13.59
C ALA A 215 -5.43 -52.14 -14.40
N PRO A 216 -4.44 -52.95 -14.00
CA PRO A 216 -4.05 -54.15 -14.74
C PRO A 216 -5.20 -55.15 -14.86
N ASP A 217 -5.34 -55.71 -16.07
CA ASP A 217 -6.35 -56.70 -16.49
C ASP A 217 -6.51 -57.81 -15.45
N GLY A 218 -7.58 -57.75 -14.66
CA GLY A 218 -7.85 -58.74 -13.61
C GLY A 218 -9.10 -58.46 -12.77
N TYR A 219 -9.59 -57.22 -12.74
CA TYR A 219 -10.87 -56.89 -12.11
C TYR A 219 -11.99 -56.90 -13.16
N SER A 220 -12.71 -58.03 -13.24
CA SER A 220 -14.00 -58.06 -13.92
C SER A 220 -15.00 -57.22 -13.12
N LEU A 221 -15.38 -56.07 -13.66
CA LEU A 221 -16.51 -55.29 -13.13
C LEU A 221 -17.79 -56.13 -13.30
N PRO A 222 -18.63 -56.25 -12.27
CA PRO A 222 -19.92 -56.91 -12.42
C PRO A 222 -20.77 -56.08 -13.38
N THR A 223 -21.43 -56.77 -14.31
CA THR A 223 -22.37 -56.19 -15.26
C THR A 223 -23.42 -55.33 -14.54
N PRO A 224 -23.77 -54.15 -15.09
CA PRO A 224 -24.78 -53.29 -14.49
C PRO A 224 -26.15 -53.98 -14.59
N VAL A 225 -26.71 -54.35 -13.44
CA VAL A 225 -28.12 -54.72 -13.33
C VAL A 225 -28.92 -53.43 -13.16
N PRO A 226 -29.90 -53.15 -14.04
CA PRO A 226 -30.80 -52.03 -13.83
C PRO A 226 -31.95 -52.50 -12.93
N SER A 227 -32.08 -51.90 -11.75
CA SER A 227 -33.35 -51.51 -11.09
C SER A 227 -33.19 -51.43 -9.57
N GLU A 228 -34.07 -50.61 -9.01
CA GLU A 228 -34.07 -50.00 -7.70
C GLU A 228 -34.08 -50.99 -6.52
N GLY A 229 -33.39 -50.61 -5.44
CA GLY A 229 -33.66 -51.10 -4.09
C GLY A 229 -33.07 -52.47 -3.73
N SER A 230 -31.77 -52.54 -3.46
CA SER A 230 -31.18 -53.69 -2.76
C SER A 230 -29.98 -53.27 -1.91
N PHE A 231 -30.09 -53.46 -0.58
CA PHE A 231 -28.99 -53.30 0.36
C PHE A 231 -28.04 -54.51 0.28
N PHE A 232 -26.75 -54.25 0.13
CA PHE A 232 -25.69 -55.27 0.22
C PHE A 232 -25.54 -55.75 1.66
N LYS A 233 -25.73 -57.06 1.90
CA LYS A 233 -25.38 -57.73 3.16
C LYS A 233 -24.09 -58.53 2.95
N LEU A 234 -22.98 -58.04 3.48
CA LEU A 234 -21.72 -58.79 3.54
C LEU A 234 -21.76 -59.71 4.76
N ILE A 235 -21.90 -61.01 4.54
CA ILE A 235 -21.78 -62.04 5.60
C ILE A 235 -20.38 -62.61 5.51
N VAL A 236 -19.56 -62.38 6.55
CA VAL A 236 -18.28 -63.09 6.73
C VAL A 236 -18.50 -64.21 7.75
N PRO A 237 -18.31 -65.49 7.39
CA PRO A 237 -18.43 -66.59 8.34
C PRO A 237 -17.09 -66.93 8.98
N GLY A 238 -17.04 -66.89 10.32
CA GLY A 238 -16.13 -67.69 11.13
C GLY A 238 -14.97 -66.95 11.81
N ALA A 239 -15.12 -66.66 13.10
CA ALA A 239 -14.12 -66.91 14.14
C ALA A 239 -14.70 -66.50 15.51
N GLY A 240 -14.88 -67.47 16.41
CA GLY A 240 -15.05 -67.19 17.82
C GLY A 240 -13.70 -66.90 18.46
N LEU A 241 -13.59 -65.77 19.16
CA LEU A 241 -12.99 -65.64 20.50
C LEU A 241 -13.13 -64.18 20.94
N LEU A 242 -13.55 -63.99 22.19
CA LEU A 242 -13.73 -62.69 22.84
C LEU A 242 -12.40 -61.93 22.93
N GLY A 243 -12.27 -60.91 22.10
CA GLY A 243 -11.26 -59.86 22.17
C GLY A 243 -11.78 -58.69 21.35
N TYR A 244 -12.23 -57.62 22.01
CA TYR A 244 -12.75 -56.44 21.33
C TYR A 244 -11.60 -55.70 20.64
N THR A 245 -11.35 -56.05 19.38
CA THR A 245 -10.59 -55.24 18.45
C THR A 245 -11.60 -54.51 17.56
N VAL A 246 -11.71 -53.20 17.74
CA VAL A 246 -12.55 -52.34 16.91
C VAL A 246 -11.79 -52.10 15.60
N VAL A 247 -12.22 -52.77 14.53
CA VAL A 247 -11.89 -52.41 13.15
C VAL A 247 -13.16 -51.90 12.49
N GLY A 248 -13.06 -50.71 11.89
CA GLY A 248 -14.18 -49.93 11.38
C GLY A 248 -15.09 -50.67 10.40
N GLY A 249 -16.38 -50.63 10.69
CA GLY A 249 -17.48 -51.05 9.83
C GLY A 249 -18.79 -50.56 10.44
N ALA A 250 -19.66 -50.00 9.60
CA ALA A 250 -20.90 -49.32 9.99
C ALA A 250 -21.78 -50.12 10.97
N TRP A 251 -22.37 -49.40 11.93
CA TRP A 251 -23.32 -49.93 12.88
C TRP A 251 -24.62 -50.34 12.17
N VAL A 252 -25.04 -51.59 12.34
CA VAL A 252 -26.44 -52.02 12.18
C VAL A 252 -26.98 -52.22 13.58
N PHE A 253 -27.93 -51.38 14.00
CA PHE A 253 -28.67 -51.59 15.25
C PHE A 253 -29.76 -52.65 15.04
N ASP A 254 -29.91 -53.50 16.05
CA ASP A 254 -30.95 -54.51 16.19
C ASP A 254 -32.35 -53.86 16.28
N SER A 255 -33.33 -54.46 15.61
CA SER A 255 -34.59 -53.87 15.19
C SER A 255 -35.70 -53.92 16.26
N ALA A 256 -35.44 -53.44 17.47
CA ALA A 256 -36.44 -53.41 18.55
C ALA A 256 -36.94 -52.00 18.95
N ILE A 257 -36.57 -50.94 18.22
CA ILE A 257 -37.05 -49.59 18.50
C ILE A 257 -37.52 -48.98 17.17
N GLY A 258 -38.76 -48.46 17.17
CA GLY A 258 -39.54 -48.12 15.97
C GLY A 258 -38.88 -47.14 15.00
N ASP A 259 -39.34 -47.25 13.76
CA ASP A 259 -39.06 -46.42 12.57
C ASP A 259 -38.39 -45.06 12.87
N LEU A 260 -37.11 -44.95 12.53
CA LEU A 260 -36.41 -43.66 12.39
C LEU A 260 -36.12 -43.41 10.91
N ARG A 261 -36.85 -42.47 10.31
CA ARG A 261 -36.50 -41.91 8.99
C ARG A 261 -35.40 -40.86 9.19
N PHE A 262 -34.22 -41.11 8.61
CA PHE A 262 -33.18 -40.11 8.50
C PHE A 262 -33.59 -39.06 7.47
N ASN A 263 -33.87 -37.84 7.93
CA ASN A 263 -33.88 -36.68 7.05
C ASN A 263 -32.44 -36.15 6.99
N THR A 264 -31.97 -35.83 5.79
CA THR A 264 -30.56 -35.67 5.38
C THR A 264 -29.84 -34.42 5.91
N SER A 265 -29.85 -34.20 7.22
CA SER A 265 -29.02 -33.18 7.89
C SER A 265 -28.05 -33.86 8.87
N PRO A 266 -26.73 -33.59 8.84
CA PRO A 266 -25.77 -34.14 9.78
C PRO A 266 -25.82 -33.36 11.11
N GLU A 267 -26.98 -33.32 11.76
CA GLU A 267 -27.10 -32.93 13.17
C GLU A 267 -27.39 -34.18 14.00
N LEU A 268 -26.34 -34.75 14.58
CA LEU A 268 -26.47 -35.90 15.47
C LEU A 268 -26.93 -35.42 16.86
N LYS A 269 -28.25 -35.37 17.08
CA LYS A 269 -28.86 -35.20 18.40
C LYS A 269 -29.09 -36.57 19.05
N TYR A 270 -28.07 -37.12 19.71
CA TYR A 270 -28.32 -38.16 20.72
C TYR A 270 -27.31 -38.05 21.86
N PHE A 271 -27.75 -37.50 22.99
CA PHE A 271 -27.14 -37.72 24.30
C PHE A 271 -27.99 -38.78 24.99
N ASP A 272 -27.53 -40.02 25.01
CA ASP A 272 -28.13 -41.02 25.89
C ASP A 272 -27.75 -40.67 27.33
N LYS A 273 -28.75 -40.26 28.13
CA LYS A 273 -28.62 -39.93 29.55
C LYS A 273 -28.16 -41.13 30.41
N SER A 274 -28.13 -42.34 29.87
CA SER A 274 -27.76 -43.55 30.61
C SER A 274 -26.25 -43.86 30.65
N VAL A 275 -25.40 -43.13 29.91
CA VAL A 275 -23.94 -43.36 29.89
C VAL A 275 -23.22 -42.49 30.93
N GLY A 276 -23.45 -42.79 32.21
CA GLY A 276 -23.01 -41.99 33.36
C GLY A 276 -21.61 -42.31 33.93
N ALA A 277 -20.77 -43.08 33.23
CA ALA A 277 -19.45 -43.49 33.76
C ALA A 277 -18.31 -42.58 33.29
N VAL A 278 -17.41 -42.24 34.22
CA VAL A 278 -16.10 -41.63 33.97
C VAL A 278 -15.34 -42.47 32.95
N GLY A 279 -14.71 -41.84 31.95
CA GLY A 279 -14.02 -42.56 30.87
C GLY A 279 -14.90 -42.93 29.68
N THR A 280 -16.16 -42.52 29.65
CA THR A 280 -17.00 -42.64 28.44
C THR A 280 -16.40 -41.83 27.31
N VAL A 281 -16.14 -42.53 26.20
CA VAL A 281 -15.73 -41.97 24.92
C VAL A 281 -16.97 -41.60 24.12
N VAL A 282 -17.19 -40.31 23.89
CA VAL A 282 -18.29 -39.83 23.02
C VAL A 282 -17.73 -39.55 21.64
N ILE A 283 -18.35 -40.15 20.61
CA ILE A 283 -18.06 -39.85 19.21
C ILE A 283 -19.16 -38.99 18.63
N GLY A 284 -18.89 -37.68 18.52
CA GLY A 284 -19.78 -36.70 17.90
C GLY A 284 -18.98 -35.85 16.91
N GLY A 285 -19.49 -35.69 15.68
CA GLY A 285 -18.85 -34.83 14.68
C GLY A 285 -17.43 -35.26 14.24
N GLY A 286 -17.08 -36.54 14.37
CA GLY A 286 -15.76 -37.07 13.98
C GLY A 286 -14.66 -37.01 15.04
N TRP A 287 -15.02 -36.73 16.30
CA TRP A 287 -14.08 -36.63 17.44
C TRP A 287 -14.25 -37.75 18.44
N THR A 288 -13.24 -37.92 19.30
CA THR A 288 -13.33 -38.78 20.49
C THR A 288 -13.21 -37.85 21.70
N TYR A 289 -14.26 -37.74 22.50
CA TYR A 289 -14.23 -36.97 23.75
C TYR A 289 -14.17 -37.92 24.93
N GLN A 290 -13.31 -37.63 25.91
CA GLN A 290 -13.31 -38.36 27.17
C GLN A 290 -13.95 -37.48 28.24
N ARG A 291 -15.08 -37.89 28.80
CA ARG A 291 -15.61 -37.26 30.01
C ARG A 291 -14.59 -37.41 31.14
N VAL A 292 -14.26 -36.30 31.80
CA VAL A 292 -13.31 -36.25 32.92
C VAL A 292 -13.97 -35.66 34.16
N ASP A 293 -13.72 -36.26 35.32
CA ASP A 293 -14.26 -35.80 36.61
C ASP A 293 -13.37 -34.74 37.26
N ASP A 294 -12.07 -34.79 36.97
CA ASP A 294 -11.07 -33.95 37.61
C ASP A 294 -10.89 -32.63 36.84
N ALA A 295 -10.87 -31.51 37.57
CA ALA A 295 -10.62 -30.16 37.06
C ALA A 295 -9.18 -29.92 36.60
N THR A 296 -8.25 -30.85 36.82
CA THR A 296 -6.80 -30.63 36.60
C THR A 296 -6.27 -31.00 35.20
N VAL A 297 -7.06 -31.70 34.37
CA VAL A 297 -6.60 -32.26 33.08
C VAL A 297 -6.85 -31.32 31.90
N ASP A 298 -5.99 -30.36 31.59
CA ASP A 298 -6.11 -29.45 30.43
C ASP A 298 -5.75 -30.17 29.09
N PRO A 299 -6.43 -29.92 27.94
CA PRO A 299 -7.58 -29.05 27.69
C PRO A 299 -8.93 -29.66 28.07
N GLN A 300 -9.72 -28.93 28.87
CA GLN A 300 -11.13 -29.25 29.17
C GLN A 300 -12.09 -28.20 28.66
N PHE A 301 -13.27 -28.64 28.23
CA PHE A 301 -14.43 -27.78 28.05
C PHE A 301 -15.58 -28.28 28.92
N SER A 302 -16.41 -27.36 29.38
CA SER A 302 -17.61 -27.65 30.17
C SER A 302 -18.85 -27.44 29.31
N THR A 303 -19.77 -28.39 29.31
CA THR A 303 -21.09 -28.18 28.71
C THR A 303 -21.89 -27.17 29.53
N ALA A 304 -22.99 -26.66 28.99
CA ALA A 304 -23.92 -25.79 29.73
C ALA A 304 -24.47 -26.46 31.02
N ALA A 305 -24.45 -27.80 31.08
CA ALA A 305 -24.83 -28.59 32.25
C ALA A 305 -23.67 -28.81 33.25
N GLY A 306 -22.48 -28.25 33.00
CA GLY A 306 -21.31 -28.36 33.87
C GLY A 306 -20.46 -29.63 33.69
N GLU A 307 -20.78 -30.47 32.70
CA GLU A 307 -20.00 -31.69 32.42
C GLU A 307 -18.68 -31.35 31.74
N LYS A 308 -17.58 -31.95 32.20
CA LYS A 308 -16.24 -31.67 31.67
C LYS A 308 -15.78 -32.77 30.72
N PHE A 309 -15.23 -32.35 29.59
CA PHE A 309 -14.72 -33.24 28.56
C PHE A 309 -13.31 -32.84 28.17
N LYS A 310 -12.44 -33.83 28.04
CA LYS A 310 -11.12 -33.71 27.41
C LYS A 310 -11.25 -34.08 25.94
N VAL A 311 -10.71 -33.24 25.06
CA VAL A 311 -10.58 -33.58 23.63
C VAL A 311 -9.48 -34.64 23.49
N LEU A 312 -9.79 -35.80 22.92
CA LEU A 312 -8.76 -36.73 22.49
C LEU A 312 -8.39 -36.39 21.04
N PRO A 313 -7.12 -36.04 20.77
CA PRO A 313 -6.69 -35.74 19.41
C PRO A 313 -6.85 -36.99 18.55
N MET A 314 -7.79 -36.96 17.62
CA MET A 314 -7.86 -37.95 16.56
C MET A 314 -7.04 -37.44 15.38
N SER A 315 -6.03 -38.20 14.95
CA SER A 315 -5.29 -37.93 13.70
C SER A 315 -4.57 -36.58 13.60
N GLY A 316 -4.23 -35.94 14.72
CA GLY A 316 -3.49 -34.67 14.74
C GLY A 316 -4.30 -33.44 14.33
N LYS A 317 -5.63 -33.56 14.19
CA LYS A 317 -6.51 -32.42 13.87
C LYS A 317 -7.25 -31.96 15.14
N ILE A 318 -7.81 -30.76 15.15
CA ILE A 318 -8.80 -30.23 16.11
C ILE A 318 -9.82 -29.37 15.36
N LEU A 319 -11.12 -29.66 15.48
CA LEU A 319 -12.21 -28.91 14.82
C LEU A 319 -12.99 -28.06 15.83
N PHE A 320 -13.00 -26.75 15.64
CA PHE A 320 -13.56 -25.76 16.56
C PHE A 320 -15.09 -25.64 16.71
N PRO A 321 -15.97 -25.95 15.74
CA PRO A 321 -17.44 -25.76 15.89
C PRO A 321 -18.08 -26.75 16.87
N ALA A 322 -17.43 -27.87 17.19
CA ALA A 322 -18.02 -28.88 18.05
C ALA A 322 -18.19 -28.42 19.51
N PHE A 323 -17.64 -27.25 19.87
CA PHE A 323 -17.49 -26.80 21.25
C PHE A 323 -18.29 -25.54 21.61
N VAL A 324 -18.97 -24.90 20.66
CA VAL A 324 -19.54 -23.57 20.90
C VAL A 324 -21.05 -23.56 20.67
N PRO A 325 -21.89 -23.33 21.70
CA PRO A 325 -23.30 -22.96 21.55
C PRO A 325 -23.52 -21.62 20.81
N ALA A 326 -22.44 -20.94 20.41
CA ALA A 326 -22.38 -19.51 20.21
C ALA A 326 -21.41 -19.09 19.09
N ALA A 327 -21.22 -19.92 18.06
CA ALA A 327 -20.57 -19.50 16.81
C ALA A 327 -21.50 -18.54 16.04
N ASN A 328 -21.71 -17.37 16.63
CA ASN A 328 -22.65 -16.33 16.23
C ASN A 328 -21.97 -14.97 16.43
N PRO A 329 -22.41 -13.91 15.73
CA PRO A 329 -21.76 -12.59 15.76
C PRO A 329 -21.76 -11.88 17.12
N THR A 330 -22.44 -12.41 18.14
CA THR A 330 -22.65 -11.72 19.42
C THR A 330 -21.75 -12.20 20.55
N SER A 331 -21.27 -13.45 20.49
CA SER A 331 -20.44 -14.07 21.51
C SER A 331 -18.96 -13.99 21.14
N ASP A 332 -18.13 -13.76 22.15
CA ASP A 332 -16.68 -13.78 21.98
C ASP A 332 -16.15 -15.22 22.04
N ASP A 333 -15.63 -15.70 20.92
CA ASP A 333 -15.19 -17.08 20.75
C ASP A 333 -13.72 -17.29 21.09
N ILE A 334 -12.95 -16.20 21.27
CA ILE A 334 -11.49 -16.25 21.27
C ILE A 334 -10.90 -17.15 22.35
N ALA A 335 -11.46 -17.15 23.55
CA ALA A 335 -10.94 -17.95 24.66
C ALA A 335 -11.02 -19.45 24.37
N LEU A 336 -12.08 -19.89 23.70
CA LEU A 336 -12.24 -21.28 23.28
C LEU A 336 -11.37 -21.57 22.05
N MET A 337 -11.30 -20.65 21.08
CA MET A 337 -10.43 -20.78 19.90
C MET A 337 -8.98 -20.96 20.32
N GLN A 338 -8.51 -20.16 21.28
CA GLN A 338 -7.15 -20.23 21.80
C GLN A 338 -6.87 -21.57 22.46
N LYS A 339 -7.79 -22.10 23.29
CA LYS A 339 -7.64 -23.42 23.89
C LYS A 339 -7.54 -24.53 22.85
N ALA A 340 -8.34 -24.48 21.80
CA ALA A 340 -8.30 -25.45 20.71
C ALA A 340 -7.00 -25.33 19.89
N CYS A 341 -6.54 -24.11 19.65
CA CYS A 341 -5.26 -23.84 19.00
C CYS A 341 -4.08 -24.38 19.84
N ASP A 342 -4.03 -24.06 21.14
CA ASP A 342 -2.99 -24.53 22.07
C ASP A 342 -3.01 -26.06 22.25
N ALA A 343 -4.19 -26.69 22.14
CA ALA A 343 -4.34 -28.14 22.20
C ALA A 343 -3.90 -28.87 20.92
N THR A 344 -3.78 -28.15 19.80
CA THR A 344 -3.44 -28.75 18.52
C THR A 344 -2.00 -29.26 18.62
N PRO A 345 -1.70 -30.53 18.26
CA PRO A 345 -0.34 -31.02 18.37
C PRO A 345 0.58 -30.30 17.38
N VAL A 346 1.88 -30.30 17.64
CA VAL A 346 2.89 -29.77 16.70
C VAL A 346 2.79 -30.52 15.36
N GLY A 347 2.66 -29.77 14.27
CA GLY A 347 2.40 -30.29 12.92
C GLY A 347 0.95 -30.69 12.65
N GLY A 348 0.06 -30.52 13.62
CA GLY A 348 -1.36 -30.81 13.52
C GLY A 348 -2.17 -29.75 12.75
N GLU A 349 -3.49 -29.95 12.66
CA GLU A 349 -4.41 -29.03 11.97
C GLU A 349 -5.49 -28.52 12.94
N PHE A 350 -5.58 -27.20 13.12
CA PHE A 350 -6.69 -26.52 13.75
C PHE A 350 -7.70 -26.06 12.69
N LEU A 351 -8.89 -26.64 12.69
CA LEU A 351 -9.94 -26.41 11.70
C LEU A 351 -11.07 -25.58 12.31
N LEU A 352 -11.41 -24.46 11.68
CA LEU A 352 -12.66 -23.77 11.96
C LEU A 352 -13.77 -24.39 11.13
N GLY A 353 -14.89 -24.67 11.77
CA GLY A 353 -16.06 -25.29 11.14
C GLY A 353 -16.69 -24.33 10.17
N THR A 354 -17.13 -24.81 9.01
CA THR A 354 -17.73 -24.04 7.90
C THR A 354 -19.12 -23.51 8.22
N GLY A 355 -19.48 -22.34 7.68
CA GLY A 355 -20.82 -21.76 7.77
C GLY A 355 -21.06 -20.91 9.01
N TYR A 356 -20.01 -20.51 9.72
CA TYR A 356 -20.07 -19.74 10.96
C TYR A 356 -19.40 -18.38 10.82
N GLU A 357 -19.76 -17.46 11.72
CA GLU A 357 -19.06 -16.20 11.96
C GLU A 357 -18.54 -16.23 13.39
N TYR A 358 -17.23 -16.06 13.57
CA TYR A 358 -16.57 -16.12 14.87
C TYR A 358 -16.14 -14.72 15.28
N ARG A 359 -16.65 -14.22 16.41
CA ARG A 359 -16.24 -12.90 16.90
C ARG A 359 -15.06 -13.04 17.86
N GLN A 360 -14.07 -12.18 17.68
CA GLN A 360 -12.81 -12.20 18.42
C GLN A 360 -12.61 -10.89 19.16
N SER A 361 -12.67 -10.91 20.51
CA SER A 361 -12.32 -9.73 21.33
C SER A 361 -10.80 -9.59 21.56
N ALA A 362 -10.03 -10.57 21.11
CA ALA A 362 -8.57 -10.59 21.16
C ALA A 362 -8.00 -11.43 20.00
N LYS A 363 -6.68 -11.36 19.83
CA LYS A 363 -5.95 -12.13 18.82
C LYS A 363 -5.80 -13.61 19.17
N LEU A 364 -5.89 -14.48 18.16
CA LEU A 364 -5.52 -15.88 18.23
C LEU A 364 -4.00 -16.01 18.12
N ARG A 365 -3.36 -16.60 19.13
CA ARG A 365 -1.91 -16.80 19.16
C ARG A 365 -1.56 -18.21 18.68
N VAL A 366 -0.75 -18.30 17.63
CA VAL A 366 -0.22 -19.56 17.10
C VAL A 366 1.24 -19.69 17.53
N LYS A 367 1.51 -20.65 18.41
CA LYS A 367 2.77 -20.74 19.18
C LYS A 367 3.71 -21.87 18.76
N HIS A 368 3.31 -22.69 17.81
CA HIS A 368 4.14 -23.77 17.27
C HIS A 368 3.67 -24.14 15.86
N SER A 369 4.41 -25.03 15.20
CA SER A 369 4.04 -25.53 13.87
C SER A 369 2.65 -26.16 13.91
N MET A 370 1.77 -25.73 13.01
CA MET A 370 0.43 -26.29 12.78
C MET A 370 -0.15 -25.71 11.48
N THR A 371 -1.23 -26.30 11.00
CA THR A 371 -2.10 -25.66 10.01
C THR A 371 -3.31 -25.07 10.71
N VAL A 372 -3.67 -23.82 10.46
CA VAL A 372 -4.96 -23.22 10.83
C VAL A 372 -5.78 -23.07 9.55
N ASP A 373 -6.86 -23.85 9.42
CA ASP A 373 -7.80 -23.77 8.31
C ASP A 373 -9.05 -23.02 8.76
N GLY A 374 -9.25 -21.83 8.21
CA GLY A 374 -10.40 -20.99 8.51
C GLY A 374 -11.70 -21.50 7.92
N GLY A 375 -11.69 -22.45 6.98
CA GLY A 375 -12.90 -22.97 6.33
C GLY A 375 -13.75 -21.91 5.62
N TRP A 376 -13.15 -20.78 5.24
CA TRP A 376 -13.80 -19.56 4.72
C TRP A 376 -14.83 -18.90 5.65
N ASN A 377 -14.78 -19.24 6.94
CA ASN A 377 -15.60 -18.58 7.95
C ASN A 377 -15.10 -17.17 8.19
N ARG A 378 -16.05 -16.27 8.43
CA ARG A 378 -15.71 -14.89 8.77
C ARG A 378 -15.23 -14.83 10.21
N LEU A 379 -13.99 -14.41 10.39
CA LEU A 379 -13.43 -14.01 11.67
C LEU A 379 -13.68 -12.51 11.79
N LEU A 380 -14.49 -12.13 12.77
CA LEU A 380 -14.89 -10.75 13.00
C LEU A 380 -14.17 -10.20 14.24
N LEU A 381 -13.14 -9.41 14.02
CA LEU A 381 -12.41 -8.77 15.12
C LEU A 381 -13.26 -7.64 15.74
N ASP A 382 -13.42 -7.72 17.05
CA ASP A 382 -14.05 -6.72 17.88
C ASP A 382 -13.21 -6.41 19.12
N ALA A 383 -12.03 -5.85 18.85
CA ALA A 383 -11.02 -5.54 19.85
C ALA A 383 -10.56 -4.08 19.64
N PRO A 384 -11.02 -3.11 20.43
CA PRO A 384 -10.81 -1.69 20.14
C PRO A 384 -9.38 -1.19 20.41
N SER A 385 -8.57 -1.95 21.17
CA SER A 385 -7.28 -1.46 21.67
C SER A 385 -6.09 -2.34 21.30
N PHE A 386 -5.02 -1.70 20.86
CA PHE A 386 -3.69 -2.29 20.77
C PHE A 386 -3.22 -2.83 22.14
N PRO A 387 -2.52 -3.98 22.21
CA PRO A 387 -2.02 -4.82 21.10
C PRO A 387 -2.95 -5.98 20.72
N ASN A 388 -4.20 -5.98 21.18
CA ASN A 388 -5.14 -7.08 20.99
C ASN A 388 -6.04 -6.91 19.76
N ASN A 389 -5.98 -5.75 19.10
CA ASN A 389 -6.68 -5.42 17.86
C ASN A 389 -6.06 -6.12 16.63
N ARG A 390 -5.84 -7.43 16.72
CA ARG A 390 -5.30 -8.30 15.65
C ARG A 390 -6.10 -9.59 15.58
N HIS A 391 -6.21 -10.22 14.40
CA HIS A 391 -6.89 -11.51 14.30
C HIS A 391 -5.99 -12.66 14.73
N ILE A 392 -4.81 -12.75 14.11
CA ILE A 392 -3.87 -13.87 14.29
C ILE A 392 -2.48 -13.31 14.55
N GLU A 393 -1.81 -13.86 15.55
CA GLU A 393 -0.44 -13.55 15.91
C GLU A 393 0.40 -14.83 15.93
N ILE A 394 1.38 -14.89 15.03
CA ILE A 394 2.34 -15.99 14.93
C ILE A 394 3.65 -15.50 15.53
N GLN A 395 3.93 -15.88 16.76
CA GLN A 395 5.17 -15.49 17.43
C GLN A 395 5.53 -16.52 18.51
N PRO A 396 6.82 -16.63 18.87
CA PRO A 396 7.24 -17.37 20.05
C PRO A 396 6.55 -16.85 21.32
N ASP A 397 6.40 -17.70 22.33
CA ASP A 397 5.73 -17.34 23.60
C ASP A 397 6.39 -16.18 24.36
N GLU A 398 7.61 -15.80 24.01
CA GLU A 398 8.32 -14.71 24.65
C GLU A 398 7.91 -13.36 24.05
N PRO A 399 7.38 -12.43 24.88
CA PRO A 399 6.91 -11.15 24.39
C PRO A 399 8.08 -10.35 23.80
N TRP A 400 7.93 -9.95 22.54
CA TRP A 400 8.72 -8.88 21.94
C TRP A 400 8.68 -7.63 22.83
N ALA A 401 9.84 -7.01 23.05
CA ALA A 401 10.18 -6.14 24.18
C ALA A 401 9.38 -4.84 24.36
N ASN A 402 8.26 -4.63 23.66
CA ASN A 402 7.49 -3.38 23.74
C ASN A 402 6.52 -3.29 24.94
N GLY A 403 6.67 -4.10 26.00
CA GLY A 403 5.86 -3.86 27.20
C GLY A 403 5.86 -4.86 28.35
N GLY A 404 6.69 -5.92 28.38
CA GLY A 404 6.59 -6.90 29.47
C GLY A 404 7.79 -7.81 29.69
N SER A 405 8.83 -7.29 30.37
CA SER A 405 9.73 -7.94 31.35
C SER A 405 10.15 -9.43 31.22
N ARG A 406 10.21 -10.02 30.03
CA ARG A 406 11.01 -11.23 29.77
C ARG A 406 11.90 -10.96 28.58
N VAL A 407 13.01 -10.24 28.84
CA VAL A 407 14.08 -10.08 27.85
C VAL A 407 14.68 -11.48 27.66
N PRO A 408 14.59 -12.08 26.46
CA PRO A 408 15.28 -13.33 26.21
C PRO A 408 16.77 -13.11 26.45
N THR A 409 17.51 -14.14 26.87
CA THR A 409 18.95 -14.03 27.07
C THR A 409 19.60 -13.54 25.77
N THR A 410 20.07 -12.29 25.82
CA THR A 410 20.65 -11.59 24.68
C THR A 410 22.15 -11.55 24.90
N TYR A 411 22.90 -12.12 23.96
CA TYR A 411 24.35 -12.05 23.95
C TYR A 411 24.76 -11.00 22.94
N GLN A 412 25.64 -10.10 23.33
CA GLN A 412 26.21 -9.09 22.45
C GLN A 412 27.68 -9.38 22.22
N TRP A 413 28.15 -9.18 20.99
CA TRP A 413 29.56 -9.31 20.66
C TRP A 413 29.94 -8.41 19.49
N THR A 414 31.24 -8.31 19.26
CA THR A 414 31.83 -7.55 18.16
C THR A 414 32.66 -8.49 17.29
N GLN A 415 32.40 -8.54 15.98
CA GLN A 415 33.14 -9.38 15.04
C GLN A 415 32.96 -8.83 13.62
N THR A 416 34.01 -8.79 12.81
CA THR A 416 33.81 -8.55 11.38
C THR A 416 33.14 -9.78 10.75
N ILE A 417 31.95 -9.62 10.17
CA ILE A 417 31.21 -10.72 9.57
C ILE A 417 31.40 -10.71 8.06
N GLY A 418 32.05 -11.75 7.54
CA GLY A 418 32.22 -11.96 6.10
C GLY A 418 30.96 -12.48 5.39
N LEU A 419 30.98 -12.48 4.06
CA LEU A 419 30.03 -13.23 3.24
C LEU A 419 30.24 -14.74 3.46
N GLY A 420 29.16 -15.50 3.65
CA GLY A 420 29.25 -16.97 3.78
C GLY A 420 29.57 -17.44 5.21
N GLU A 421 29.75 -16.52 6.16
CA GLU A 421 30.07 -16.83 7.55
C GLU A 421 28.93 -17.65 8.18
N ARG A 422 29.28 -18.69 8.93
CA ARG A 422 28.33 -19.51 9.70
C ARG A 422 28.65 -19.54 11.19
N THR A 423 29.89 -19.21 11.55
CA THR A 423 30.44 -19.36 12.90
C THR A 423 30.65 -18.00 13.53
N PHE A 424 30.10 -17.80 14.72
CA PHE A 424 30.18 -16.55 15.45
C PHE A 424 30.95 -16.78 16.75
N ASN A 425 31.97 -15.95 17.00
CA ASN A 425 32.95 -16.17 18.06
C ASN A 425 32.65 -15.29 19.28
N PHE A 426 31.94 -15.83 20.26
CA PHE A 426 31.77 -15.24 21.60
C PHE A 426 31.30 -16.29 22.62
N VAL A 427 31.52 -15.98 23.90
CA VAL A 427 31.12 -16.83 25.01
C VAL A 427 29.60 -16.98 25.03
N ASN A 428 29.11 -18.20 24.85
CA ASN A 428 27.69 -18.51 24.75
C ASN A 428 27.36 -19.77 25.55
N THR A 429 26.08 -20.02 25.76
CA THR A 429 25.58 -21.23 26.44
C THR A 429 24.59 -21.98 25.54
N PHE A 430 24.77 -21.89 24.23
CA PHE A 430 23.88 -22.55 23.28
C PHE A 430 24.24 -24.02 23.12
N ASN A 431 23.21 -24.86 23.03
CA ASN A 431 23.34 -26.27 22.72
C ASN A 431 23.12 -26.50 21.22
N ILE A 432 23.72 -27.57 20.68
CA ILE A 432 23.38 -28.06 19.34
C ILE A 432 21.88 -28.35 19.30
N GLY A 433 21.20 -27.81 18.28
CA GLY A 433 19.75 -27.89 18.11
C GLY A 433 18.98 -26.66 18.61
N ASP A 434 19.58 -25.80 19.44
CA ASP A 434 18.97 -24.53 19.85
C ASP A 434 18.61 -23.69 18.62
N ARG A 435 17.55 -22.89 18.74
CA ARG A 435 17.16 -21.91 17.73
C ARG A 435 17.40 -20.52 18.27
N VAL A 436 18.06 -19.70 17.47
CA VAL A 436 18.48 -18.36 17.87
C VAL A 436 18.11 -17.36 16.78
N ALA A 437 17.67 -16.18 17.18
CA ALA A 437 17.53 -15.04 16.29
C ALA A 437 18.83 -14.24 16.33
N ILE A 438 19.55 -14.24 15.21
CA ILE A 438 20.78 -13.48 15.07
C ILE A 438 20.44 -12.13 14.49
N HIS A 439 20.85 -11.07 15.17
CA HIS A 439 20.85 -9.71 14.67
C HIS A 439 22.30 -9.26 14.45
N LEU A 440 22.70 -9.02 13.21
CA LEU A 440 24.06 -8.63 12.88
C LEU A 440 24.08 -7.19 12.40
N GLY A 441 24.99 -6.37 12.95
CA GLY A 441 25.13 -4.96 12.57
C GLY A 441 24.02 -4.06 13.14
N THR A 442 24.15 -2.75 12.93
CA THR A 442 23.24 -1.71 13.43
C THR A 442 22.79 -0.82 12.28
N ASP A 443 21.51 -0.85 11.90
CA ASP A 443 21.02 -0.20 10.67
C ASP A 443 21.50 1.26 10.59
N PRO A 444 22.24 1.65 9.52
CA PRO A 444 22.75 3.01 9.41
C PRO A 444 21.64 4.06 9.31
N HIS A 445 20.41 3.65 8.97
CA HIS A 445 19.23 4.49 8.89
C HIS A 445 18.36 4.42 10.16
N ASP A 446 18.35 3.28 10.86
CA ASP A 446 17.72 3.13 12.16
C ASP A 446 18.64 2.42 13.17
N PRO A 447 19.38 3.15 14.03
CA PRO A 447 20.31 2.52 14.97
C PRO A 447 19.64 1.63 16.03
N MET A 448 18.30 1.61 16.13
CA MET A 448 17.57 0.69 17.00
C MET A 448 17.37 -0.70 16.35
N GLU A 449 17.60 -0.82 15.05
CA GLU A 449 17.41 -2.04 14.27
C GLU A 449 18.73 -2.69 13.81
N GLY A 450 18.65 -3.98 13.47
CA GLY A 450 19.81 -4.74 12.99
C GLY A 450 19.86 -4.81 11.46
N HIS A 451 21.04 -4.89 10.84
CA HIS A 451 21.18 -4.99 9.36
C HIS A 451 20.65 -6.30 8.77
N TYR A 452 20.63 -7.31 9.63
CA TYR A 452 20.33 -8.68 9.28
C TYR A 452 19.72 -9.33 10.48
N VAL A 453 18.49 -9.83 10.34
CA VAL A 453 17.82 -10.59 11.38
C VAL A 453 17.35 -11.92 10.81
N ARG A 454 17.78 -13.03 11.39
CA ARG A 454 17.33 -14.36 10.97
C ARG A 454 17.26 -15.33 12.13
N VAL A 455 16.22 -16.16 12.14
CA VAL A 455 16.11 -17.32 13.02
C VAL A 455 16.84 -18.50 12.39
N VAL A 456 17.83 -19.04 13.10
CA VAL A 456 18.72 -20.11 12.63
C VAL A 456 18.84 -21.23 13.67
N ARG A 457 19.25 -22.43 13.26
CA ARG A 457 19.59 -23.54 14.17
C ARG A 457 21.08 -23.53 14.47
N VAL A 458 21.43 -23.72 15.74
CA VAL A 458 22.79 -24.00 16.18
C VAL A 458 23.14 -25.44 15.79
N ILE A 459 24.14 -25.63 14.93
CA ILE A 459 24.59 -26.96 14.47
C ILE A 459 25.92 -27.40 15.10
N ALA A 460 26.67 -26.46 15.67
CA ALA A 460 27.85 -26.71 16.50
C ALA A 460 27.97 -25.61 17.55
N SER A 461 28.48 -25.94 18.75
CA SER A 461 28.77 -24.98 19.82
C SER A 461 29.83 -25.57 20.74
N ASP A 462 30.82 -24.76 21.13
CA ASP A 462 31.89 -25.14 22.07
C ASP A 462 31.92 -24.23 23.31
N GLY A 463 30.92 -23.36 23.45
CA GLY A 463 30.81 -22.36 24.52
C GLY A 463 31.63 -21.07 24.28
N LEU A 464 32.53 -21.04 23.29
CA LEU A 464 33.29 -19.85 22.86
C LEU A 464 32.91 -19.38 21.46
N SER A 465 32.24 -20.23 20.70
CA SER A 465 31.69 -19.99 19.38
C SER A 465 30.44 -20.82 19.17
N PHE A 466 29.65 -20.47 18.16
CA PHE A 466 28.60 -21.35 17.65
C PHE A 466 28.47 -21.25 16.14
N THR A 467 28.13 -22.35 15.49
CA THR A 467 27.91 -22.45 14.04
C THR A 467 26.43 -22.64 13.75
N THR A 468 25.94 -22.05 12.66
CA THR A 468 24.53 -22.08 12.27
C THR A 468 24.25 -22.86 10.98
N ASP A 469 22.99 -23.27 10.81
CA ASP A 469 22.50 -23.93 9.60
C ASP A 469 22.41 -23.00 8.37
N ALA A 470 22.47 -21.68 8.58
CA ALA A 470 22.44 -20.67 7.53
C ALA A 470 23.79 -19.94 7.37
N ILE A 471 24.08 -19.46 6.17
CA ILE A 471 25.18 -18.52 5.91
C ILE A 471 24.70 -17.08 6.03
N THR A 472 25.62 -16.16 6.33
CA THR A 472 25.41 -14.73 6.09
C THR A 472 25.40 -14.46 4.58
N PRO A 473 24.38 -13.79 4.01
CA PRO A 473 24.26 -13.68 2.56
C PRO A 473 25.18 -12.61 1.94
N TYR A 474 25.86 -11.80 2.77
CA TYR A 474 26.77 -10.72 2.36
C TYR A 474 27.61 -10.26 3.58
N PRO A 475 28.69 -9.47 3.36
CA PRO A 475 29.48 -8.92 4.46
C PRO A 475 28.67 -7.92 5.28
N ILE A 476 28.72 -8.01 6.61
CA ILE A 476 27.93 -7.16 7.50
C ILE A 476 28.86 -6.17 8.21
N ASN A 477 28.70 -4.90 7.86
CA ASN A 477 29.49 -3.80 8.39
C ASN A 477 28.84 -3.30 9.69
N GLY A 478 29.42 -3.61 10.83
CA GLY A 478 28.95 -3.14 12.12
C GLY A 478 29.72 -3.83 13.23
N THR A 479 29.87 -3.16 14.37
CA THR A 479 30.61 -3.70 15.51
C THR A 479 29.70 -4.26 16.58
N THR A 480 28.39 -3.98 16.56
CA THR A 480 27.46 -4.49 17.57
C THR A 480 26.56 -5.54 16.95
N HIS A 481 26.76 -6.79 17.34
CA HIS A 481 25.87 -7.89 17.02
C HIS A 481 25.14 -8.32 18.28
N ARG A 482 23.92 -8.85 18.12
CA ARG A 482 23.19 -9.49 19.21
C ARG A 482 22.61 -10.82 18.74
N VAL A 483 22.57 -11.79 19.63
CA VAL A 483 21.87 -13.04 19.39
C VAL A 483 20.93 -13.31 20.54
N ILE A 484 19.72 -13.71 20.20
CA ILE A 484 18.61 -13.90 21.10
C ILE A 484 18.26 -15.39 21.04
N LYS A 485 18.33 -16.09 22.16
CA LYS A 485 17.83 -17.47 22.21
C LYS A 485 16.31 -17.44 22.07
N VAL A 486 15.77 -18.15 21.08
CA VAL A 486 14.32 -18.21 20.85
C VAL A 486 13.80 -19.48 21.50
N ASN A 487 13.19 -19.32 22.67
CA ASN A 487 12.48 -20.42 23.32
C ASN A 487 11.18 -20.68 22.55
N ASN A 488 10.97 -21.92 22.09
CA ASN A 488 9.81 -22.34 21.28
C ASN A 488 9.68 -21.58 19.94
N PRO A 489 10.63 -21.76 19.01
CA PRO A 489 10.59 -21.10 17.70
C PRO A 489 9.37 -21.58 16.90
N VAL A 490 8.53 -20.63 16.51
CA VAL A 490 7.40 -20.92 15.63
C VAL A 490 7.92 -21.06 14.21
N HIS A 491 7.68 -22.22 13.60
CA HIS A 491 8.07 -22.50 12.23
C HIS A 491 7.05 -23.40 11.55
N GLY A 492 6.97 -23.36 10.23
CA GLY A 492 6.08 -24.26 9.49
C GLY A 492 4.61 -24.10 9.85
N VAL A 493 4.16 -22.85 10.06
CA VAL A 493 2.73 -22.56 10.25
C VAL A 493 2.09 -22.32 8.90
N THR A 494 0.96 -22.98 8.65
CA THR A 494 0.13 -22.72 7.46
C THR A 494 -1.20 -22.13 7.89
N LEU A 495 -1.52 -20.92 7.46
CA LEU A 495 -2.85 -20.34 7.56
C LEU A 495 -3.55 -20.52 6.21
N LYS A 496 -4.80 -21.00 6.17
CA LYS A 496 -5.53 -21.10 4.90
C LYS A 496 -7.02 -20.90 5.00
N ASN A 497 -7.65 -20.53 3.89
CA ASN A 497 -9.09 -20.30 3.74
C ASN A 497 -9.65 -19.35 4.82
N LEU A 498 -9.04 -18.18 4.98
CA LEU A 498 -9.44 -17.20 5.99
C LEU A 498 -10.34 -16.13 5.36
N HIS A 499 -11.44 -15.78 6.03
CA HIS A 499 -12.17 -14.53 5.76
C HIS A 499 -12.03 -13.63 6.99
N LEU A 500 -11.27 -12.54 6.88
CA LEU A 500 -10.94 -11.65 8.01
C LEU A 500 -11.63 -10.30 7.87
N ASP A 501 -12.22 -9.81 8.95
CA ASP A 501 -12.95 -8.53 8.95
C ASP A 501 -13.05 -7.95 10.37
N TYR A 502 -13.54 -6.74 10.54
CA TYR A 502 -13.73 -6.11 11.84
C TYR A 502 -14.99 -5.27 11.92
N VAL A 503 -15.52 -5.12 13.13
CA VAL A 503 -16.69 -4.26 13.36
C VAL A 503 -16.34 -2.78 13.22
N SER A 504 -17.33 -1.95 12.88
CA SER A 504 -17.15 -0.51 12.64
C SER A 504 -16.52 0.28 13.80
N GLY A 505 -16.61 -0.20 15.04
CA GLY A 505 -15.95 0.42 16.21
C GLY A 505 -14.48 0.02 16.39
N THR A 506 -14.03 -1.05 15.73
CA THR A 506 -12.66 -1.56 15.86
C THR A 506 -11.75 -0.91 14.83
N VAL A 507 -10.54 -0.54 15.28
CA VAL A 507 -9.44 -0.11 14.42
C VAL A 507 -8.35 -1.16 14.55
N PRO A 508 -8.31 -2.18 13.67
CA PRO A 508 -7.27 -3.19 13.76
C PRO A 508 -5.91 -2.53 13.62
N ASP A 509 -4.89 -3.04 14.31
CA ASP A 509 -3.51 -2.67 14.02
C ASP A 509 -3.09 -3.39 12.74
N THR A 510 -3.22 -4.71 12.76
CA THR A 510 -2.99 -5.60 11.63
C THR A 510 -3.87 -6.85 11.77
N HIS A 511 -4.22 -7.51 10.68
CA HIS A 511 -4.99 -8.75 10.73
C HIS A 511 -4.10 -9.93 11.12
N ILE A 512 -3.03 -10.16 10.37
CA ILE A 512 -2.06 -11.23 10.64
C ILE A 512 -0.70 -10.60 10.93
N VAL A 513 -0.20 -10.80 12.15
CA VAL A 513 1.18 -10.46 12.51
C VAL A 513 2.01 -11.73 12.62
N ALA A 514 3.22 -11.70 12.09
CA ALA A 514 4.17 -12.79 12.23
C ALA A 514 5.55 -12.22 12.59
N GLY A 515 6.14 -12.72 13.67
CA GLY A 515 7.41 -12.22 14.22
C GLY A 515 8.34 -13.36 14.61
N PHE A 516 9.63 -13.28 14.26
CA PHE A 516 10.64 -14.29 14.68
C PHE A 516 10.28 -15.72 14.30
N CYS A 517 9.74 -15.89 13.10
CA CYS A 517 9.31 -17.19 12.62
C CYS A 517 9.77 -17.44 11.18
N SER A 518 9.67 -18.71 10.78
CA SER A 518 10.06 -19.14 9.43
C SER A 518 9.20 -20.26 8.87
N GLY A 519 9.22 -20.43 7.55
CA GLY A 519 8.37 -21.41 6.87
C GLY A 519 6.89 -21.09 7.01
N ILE A 520 6.51 -19.81 7.03
CA ILE A 520 5.12 -19.38 7.19
C ILE A 520 4.42 -19.41 5.83
N LYS A 521 3.28 -20.09 5.75
CA LYS A 521 2.45 -20.14 4.54
C LYS A 521 1.08 -19.55 4.83
N VAL A 522 0.60 -18.67 3.98
CA VAL A 522 -0.75 -18.11 4.04
C VAL A 522 -1.41 -18.33 2.69
N GLN A 523 -2.53 -19.07 2.63
CA GLN A 523 -3.13 -19.53 1.38
C GLN A 523 -4.64 -19.27 1.37
N GLY A 524 -5.13 -18.37 0.52
CA GLY A 524 -6.57 -18.08 0.48
C GLY A 524 -6.98 -17.18 1.65
N VAL A 525 -6.87 -15.87 1.44
CA VAL A 525 -7.35 -14.86 2.39
C VAL A 525 -8.31 -13.93 1.69
N LYS A 526 -9.48 -13.71 2.28
CA LYS A 526 -10.47 -12.73 1.83
C LYS A 526 -10.68 -11.68 2.91
N THR A 527 -10.77 -10.40 2.53
CA THR A 527 -11.17 -9.32 3.44
C THR A 527 -12.12 -8.33 2.78
N GLU A 528 -13.22 -8.00 3.44
CA GLU A 528 -14.10 -6.88 3.06
C GLU A 528 -13.56 -5.53 3.58
N LYS A 529 -12.82 -5.58 4.69
CA LYS A 529 -12.13 -4.43 5.27
C LYS A 529 -10.81 -4.90 5.85
N ALA A 530 -9.73 -4.32 5.36
CA ALA A 530 -8.40 -4.55 5.92
C ALA A 530 -7.67 -3.23 6.13
N ARG A 531 -6.98 -3.12 7.27
CA ARG A 531 -6.10 -1.96 7.51
C ARG A 531 -4.64 -2.26 7.17
N ILE A 532 -4.04 -3.23 7.84
CA ILE A 532 -2.76 -3.85 7.45
C ILE A 532 -3.02 -5.35 7.45
N LEU A 533 -3.13 -5.97 6.28
CA LEU A 533 -3.49 -7.38 6.23
C LEU A 533 -2.39 -8.27 6.80
N PHE A 534 -1.14 -8.05 6.38
CA PHE A 534 0.04 -8.77 6.86
C PHE A 534 1.07 -7.81 7.46
N ASN A 535 1.55 -8.13 8.65
CA ASN A 535 2.65 -7.41 9.28
C ASN A 535 3.76 -8.38 9.70
N PHE A 536 4.82 -8.45 8.91
CA PHE A 536 5.88 -9.45 9.03
C PHE A 536 7.16 -8.80 9.57
N HIS A 537 7.65 -9.33 10.68
CA HIS A 537 8.83 -8.81 11.40
C HIS A 537 9.87 -9.91 11.58
N ASN A 538 11.11 -9.67 11.15
CA ASN A 538 12.22 -10.60 11.40
C ASN A 538 11.88 -12.02 10.91
N MET A 539 11.38 -12.09 9.67
CA MET A 539 10.77 -13.26 9.05
C MET A 539 11.69 -13.84 7.98
N TYR A 540 11.72 -15.16 7.86
CA TYR A 540 12.51 -15.86 6.85
C TYR A 540 11.71 -16.99 6.20
N ASP A 541 11.79 -17.17 4.88
CA ASP A 541 11.09 -18.25 4.16
C ASP A 541 9.58 -18.20 4.41
N PHE A 542 8.89 -17.26 3.77
CA PHE A 542 7.44 -17.12 3.88
C PHE A 542 6.77 -17.09 2.51
N LYS A 543 5.54 -17.56 2.43
CA LYS A 543 4.72 -17.53 1.22
C LYS A 543 3.31 -17.06 1.55
N VAL A 544 2.84 -16.04 0.85
CA VAL A 544 1.46 -15.58 0.86
C VAL A 544 0.90 -15.77 -0.53
N GLU A 545 -0.23 -16.47 -0.66
CA GLU A 545 -0.86 -16.67 -1.96
C GLU A 545 -2.39 -16.64 -1.92
N SER A 546 -2.98 -16.25 -3.07
CA SER A 546 -4.44 -16.18 -3.27
C SER A 546 -5.12 -15.26 -2.26
N VAL A 547 -4.80 -13.97 -2.35
CA VAL A 547 -5.38 -12.93 -1.48
C VAL A 547 -6.36 -12.10 -2.29
N ASP A 548 -7.56 -11.90 -1.76
CA ASP A 548 -8.59 -10.99 -2.26
C ASP A 548 -8.91 -9.99 -1.13
N ALA A 549 -8.38 -8.77 -1.24
CA ALA A 549 -8.40 -7.82 -0.14
C ALA A 549 -8.94 -6.46 -0.56
N ILE A 550 -9.98 -6.01 0.14
CA ILE A 550 -10.35 -4.60 0.19
C ILE A 550 -9.63 -3.96 1.38
N VAL A 551 -8.80 -2.97 1.10
CA VAL A 551 -7.99 -2.25 2.06
C VAL A 551 -8.55 -0.85 2.27
N GLU A 552 -8.77 -0.47 3.53
CA GLU A 552 -9.25 0.85 3.92
C GLU A 552 -8.26 1.50 4.92
N ARG A 553 -8.09 2.81 4.83
CA ARG A 553 -7.29 3.55 5.80
C ARG A 553 -8.17 4.05 6.93
N LYS A 554 -8.22 3.26 7.98
CA LYS A 554 -8.84 3.66 9.25
C LYS A 554 -7.78 4.13 10.24
N GLY A 555 -7.77 5.42 10.60
CA GLY A 555 -6.86 5.99 11.61
C GLY A 555 -5.61 6.69 11.04
N ASN A 556 -4.40 6.37 11.54
CA ASN A 556 -3.17 7.13 11.20
C ASN A 556 -2.75 7.00 9.72
N SER A 557 -1.94 7.96 9.26
CA SER A 557 -1.62 8.20 7.85
C SER A 557 -0.78 7.15 7.13
N SER A 558 -0.15 6.24 7.88
CA SER A 558 0.69 5.16 7.37
C SER A 558 -0.08 3.85 7.16
N HIS A 559 -1.40 3.83 7.34
CA HIS A 559 -2.18 2.58 7.39
C HIS A 559 -3.10 2.45 6.16
N GLY A 560 -3.45 1.21 5.79
CA GLY A 560 -4.08 0.89 4.51
C GLY A 560 -3.12 0.15 3.57
N ARG A 561 -2.69 -1.06 3.95
CA ARG A 561 -1.69 -1.87 3.22
C ARG A 561 -2.10 -3.34 3.14
N ILE A 562 -1.68 -4.02 2.07
CA ILE A 562 -1.69 -5.48 2.03
C ILE A 562 -0.60 -6.01 2.94
N ALA A 563 0.64 -5.50 2.81
CA ALA A 563 1.73 -5.97 3.65
C ALA A 563 2.67 -4.86 4.12
N ALA A 564 3.06 -4.95 5.38
CA ALA A 564 4.22 -4.28 5.94
C ALA A 564 5.24 -5.36 6.34
N CYS A 565 6.46 -5.23 5.84
CA CYS A 565 7.55 -6.16 6.07
C CYS A 565 8.75 -5.39 6.64
N HIS A 566 9.25 -5.84 7.78
CA HIS A 566 10.43 -5.31 8.46
C HIS A 566 11.42 -6.47 8.67
N ASN A 567 12.63 -6.38 8.13
CA ASN A 567 13.63 -7.45 8.19
C ASN A 567 13.08 -8.81 7.70
N ALA A 568 12.41 -8.82 6.54
CA ALA A 568 11.84 -10.02 5.95
C ALA A 568 12.70 -10.54 4.77
N GLU A 569 13.01 -11.83 4.73
CA GLU A 569 13.91 -12.40 3.73
C GLU A 569 13.37 -13.70 3.11
N ASP A 570 13.67 -13.92 1.82
CA ASP A 570 13.31 -15.13 1.06
C ASP A 570 11.80 -15.40 1.06
N GLY A 571 11.02 -14.34 0.88
CA GLY A 571 9.57 -14.37 0.90
C GLY A 571 8.92 -14.35 -0.48
N SER A 572 7.64 -14.71 -0.57
CA SER A 572 6.84 -14.40 -1.74
C SER A 572 5.37 -14.04 -1.48
N PHE A 573 4.83 -13.21 -2.39
CA PHE A 573 3.43 -12.85 -2.51
C PHE A 573 2.94 -13.25 -3.92
N GLU A 574 1.97 -14.16 -4.04
CA GLU A 574 1.55 -14.70 -5.34
C GLU A 574 0.02 -14.65 -5.51
N ASN A 575 -0.48 -14.19 -6.67
CA ASN A 575 -1.91 -14.11 -6.96
C ASN A 575 -2.65 -13.22 -5.94
N ILE A 576 -2.30 -11.94 -5.93
CA ILE A 576 -2.83 -10.95 -4.98
C ILE A 576 -3.76 -10.00 -5.73
N GLU A 577 -5.02 -9.95 -5.35
CA GLU A 577 -5.99 -8.94 -5.78
C GLU A 577 -6.23 -7.98 -4.62
N GLY A 578 -5.94 -6.70 -4.86
CA GLY A 578 -6.05 -5.63 -3.88
C GLY A 578 -6.91 -4.49 -4.43
N PHE A 579 -7.90 -4.06 -3.66
CA PHE A 579 -8.70 -2.89 -3.93
C PHE A 579 -8.65 -1.88 -2.77
N SER A 580 -8.25 -0.63 -3.05
CA SER A 580 -8.12 0.41 -2.02
C SER A 580 -9.09 1.52 -2.34
N GLU A 581 -9.86 1.91 -1.32
CA GLU A 581 -10.73 3.09 -1.37
C GLU A 581 -10.09 4.31 -0.72
N ASP A 582 -8.89 4.17 -0.15
CA ASP A 582 -8.24 5.22 0.65
C ASP A 582 -6.70 5.18 0.54
N ARG A 583 -6.06 6.34 0.76
CA ARG A 583 -4.64 6.64 0.56
C ARG A 583 -3.71 5.71 1.36
N GLY A 584 -3.10 4.74 0.71
CA GLY A 584 -2.14 3.85 1.37
C GLY A 584 -1.14 3.18 0.43
N SER A 585 0.04 2.84 0.95
CA SER A 585 1.01 2.01 0.24
C SER A 585 0.59 0.54 0.28
N TRP A 586 0.35 -0.10 -0.85
CA TRP A 586 0.04 -1.52 -0.94
C TRP A 586 1.05 -2.41 -0.22
N PHE A 587 2.33 -2.13 -0.47
CA PHE A 587 3.45 -2.86 0.10
C PHE A 587 4.44 -1.90 0.70
N PHE A 588 4.89 -2.21 1.90
CA PHE A 588 5.88 -1.43 2.63
C PHE A 588 7.01 -2.35 3.06
N TYR A 589 8.18 -2.16 2.46
CA TYR A 589 9.41 -2.87 2.76
C TYR A 589 10.37 -1.92 3.46
N GLU A 590 10.66 -2.22 4.71
CA GLU A 590 11.58 -1.45 5.55
C GLU A 590 12.63 -2.38 6.16
N ASN A 591 13.73 -1.80 6.62
CA ASN A 591 14.78 -2.47 7.40
C ASN A 591 15.26 -3.75 6.70
N TRP A 592 16.01 -3.60 5.61
CA TRP A 592 16.76 -4.68 4.97
C TRP A 592 15.94 -5.90 4.53
N CYS A 593 14.71 -5.70 4.08
CA CYS A 593 13.96 -6.78 3.42
C CYS A 593 14.72 -7.28 2.17
N ARG A 594 14.83 -8.61 2.00
CA ARG A 594 15.59 -9.20 0.90
C ARG A 594 14.89 -10.32 0.16
N THR A 595 15.18 -10.41 -1.14
CA THR A 595 14.77 -11.53 -2.01
C THR A 595 13.26 -11.81 -1.96
N VAL A 596 12.44 -10.79 -1.70
CA VAL A 596 10.98 -10.91 -1.65
C VAL A 596 10.42 -10.84 -3.07
N LYS A 597 9.70 -11.87 -3.49
CA LYS A 597 9.17 -12.01 -4.85
C LYS A 597 7.66 -11.79 -4.86
N HIS A 598 7.17 -11.06 -5.85
CA HIS A 598 5.77 -10.85 -6.10
C HIS A 598 5.40 -11.38 -7.47
N LYS A 599 4.30 -12.11 -7.58
CA LYS A 599 3.84 -12.67 -8.85
C LYS A 599 2.35 -12.50 -9.03
N ASN A 600 1.93 -12.10 -10.23
CA ASN A 600 0.53 -12.02 -10.64
C ASN A 600 -0.30 -11.20 -9.65
N MET A 601 -0.02 -9.90 -9.55
CA MET A 601 -0.74 -9.01 -8.64
C MET A 601 -1.63 -8.07 -9.43
N ARG A 602 -2.83 -7.83 -8.92
CA ARG A 602 -3.75 -6.81 -9.44
C ARG A 602 -4.08 -5.83 -8.32
N LEU A 603 -3.56 -4.62 -8.40
CA LEU A 603 -3.71 -3.59 -7.37
C LEU A 603 -4.47 -2.39 -7.95
N ILE A 604 -5.64 -2.08 -7.40
CA ILE A 604 -6.50 -0.99 -7.85
C ILE A 604 -6.69 0.00 -6.71
N ASP A 605 -6.13 1.20 -6.84
CA ASP A 605 -6.39 2.32 -5.94
C ASP A 605 -7.37 3.29 -6.60
N ASN A 606 -8.57 3.35 -6.03
CA ASN A 606 -9.63 4.23 -6.50
C ASN A 606 -9.66 5.58 -5.79
N ASP A 607 -8.77 5.85 -4.83
CA ASP A 607 -8.75 7.12 -4.13
C ASP A 607 -8.11 8.22 -4.99
N PRO A 608 -8.90 9.23 -5.43
CA PRO A 608 -8.40 10.33 -6.25
C PRO A 608 -7.40 11.23 -5.52
N ASP A 609 -7.28 11.10 -4.20
CA ASP A 609 -6.43 11.94 -3.38
C ASP A 609 -5.16 11.24 -2.87
N THR A 610 -4.88 10.01 -3.30
CA THR A 610 -3.66 9.30 -2.86
C THR A 610 -2.40 10.05 -3.27
N THR A 611 -1.67 10.54 -2.28
CA THR A 611 -0.36 11.17 -2.46
C THR A 611 0.79 10.25 -2.05
N ALA A 612 0.50 9.20 -1.29
CA ALA A 612 1.50 8.29 -0.76
C ALA A 612 1.87 7.23 -1.80
N PRO A 613 3.16 6.92 -1.98
CA PRO A 613 3.61 5.91 -2.93
C PRO A 613 3.01 4.54 -2.62
N HIS A 614 2.73 3.79 -3.67
CA HIS A 614 2.02 2.52 -3.58
C HIS A 614 2.93 1.35 -3.23
N LEU A 615 4.15 1.35 -3.73
CA LEU A 615 5.20 0.43 -3.38
C LEU A 615 6.27 1.23 -2.63
N PHE A 616 6.40 1.00 -1.35
CA PHE A 616 7.44 1.67 -0.55
C PHE A 616 8.57 0.70 -0.29
N VAL A 617 9.77 0.99 -0.80
CA VAL A 617 10.95 0.13 -0.65
C VAL A 617 12.10 0.94 -0.08
N THR A 618 12.37 0.81 1.21
CA THR A 618 13.35 1.64 1.92
C THR A 618 14.33 0.80 2.77
N GLY A 619 15.15 1.44 3.60
CA GLY A 619 15.97 0.80 4.63
C GLY A 619 16.99 -0.20 4.06
N GLY A 620 17.51 0.05 2.86
CA GLY A 620 18.47 -0.86 2.20
C GLY A 620 17.88 -2.19 1.75
N ALA A 621 16.55 -2.28 1.56
CA ALA A 621 15.90 -3.45 0.99
C ALA A 621 16.46 -3.80 -0.41
N LYS A 622 16.67 -5.10 -0.69
CA LYS A 622 17.30 -5.57 -1.94
C LYS A 622 16.64 -6.80 -2.54
N GLY A 623 16.65 -6.90 -3.87
CA GLY A 623 16.06 -8.03 -4.57
C GLY A 623 14.54 -8.13 -4.37
N ILE A 624 13.86 -6.98 -4.23
CA ILE A 624 12.40 -6.94 -4.21
C ILE A 624 11.92 -7.02 -5.66
N ASN A 625 11.36 -8.15 -6.07
CA ASN A 625 11.02 -8.42 -7.47
C ASN A 625 9.50 -8.49 -7.65
N PHE A 626 8.96 -7.66 -8.53
CA PHE A 626 7.57 -7.67 -8.93
C PHE A 626 7.44 -8.24 -10.34
N LYS A 627 6.67 -9.31 -10.53
CA LYS A 627 6.44 -9.95 -11.83
C LYS A 627 4.94 -10.06 -12.14
N GLY A 628 4.49 -9.53 -13.27
CA GLY A 628 3.08 -9.55 -13.66
C GLY A 628 2.23 -8.70 -12.72
N LEU A 629 2.59 -7.42 -12.56
CA LEU A 629 1.83 -6.46 -11.76
C LEU A 629 0.84 -5.72 -12.68
N THR A 630 -0.45 -5.95 -12.52
CA THR A 630 -1.51 -5.12 -13.08
C THR A 630 -1.87 -4.04 -12.05
N TYR A 631 -1.83 -2.78 -12.44
CA TYR A 631 -1.98 -1.65 -11.53
C TYR A 631 -2.95 -0.60 -12.09
N GLY A 632 -3.88 -0.10 -11.27
CA GLY A 632 -4.77 0.99 -11.64
C GLY A 632 -4.90 2.03 -10.53
N GLY A 633 -4.29 3.20 -10.69
CA GLY A 633 -4.40 4.31 -9.74
C GLY A 633 -5.29 5.45 -10.25
N ALA A 634 -6.05 6.07 -9.35
CA ALA A 634 -6.94 7.20 -9.67
C ALA A 634 -6.23 8.56 -9.79
N SER A 635 -5.01 8.72 -9.26
CA SER A 635 -4.39 10.04 -9.00
C SER A 635 -2.88 10.12 -9.31
N ASN A 636 -2.26 11.29 -9.12
CA ASN A 636 -0.85 11.62 -9.45
C ASN A 636 0.20 10.93 -8.56
N THR A 637 -0.09 9.74 -8.04
CA THR A 637 0.76 9.03 -7.09
C THR A 637 1.99 8.42 -7.77
N SER A 638 3.14 8.44 -7.10
CA SER A 638 4.27 7.62 -7.49
C SER A 638 3.96 6.15 -7.26
N LEU A 639 4.18 5.30 -8.27
CA LEU A 639 4.03 3.85 -8.09
C LEU A 639 5.02 3.33 -7.04
N ILE A 640 6.24 3.86 -7.03
CA ILE A 640 7.30 3.44 -6.11
C ILE A 640 8.03 4.64 -5.48
N ASP A 641 8.42 4.51 -4.22
CA ASP A 641 9.28 5.46 -3.51
C ASP A 641 10.29 4.70 -2.64
N HIS A 642 11.46 5.31 -2.46
CA HIS A 642 12.58 4.79 -1.70
C HIS A 642 12.86 5.52 -0.39
N GLY A 643 12.05 6.52 -0.01
CA GLY A 643 12.07 7.12 1.32
C GLY A 643 13.22 8.10 1.58
N GLY A 644 13.72 8.78 0.54
CA GLY A 644 14.52 10.02 0.66
C GLY A 644 15.93 9.93 1.26
N LEU A 645 16.36 8.79 1.81
CA LEU A 645 17.70 8.63 2.38
C LEU A 645 18.54 7.74 1.46
N GLY A 646 19.81 8.10 1.25
CA GLY A 646 20.74 7.50 0.28
C GLY A 646 21.13 6.03 0.48
N ALA A 647 20.23 5.20 0.99
CA ALA A 647 20.35 3.75 1.01
C ALA A 647 20.28 3.20 -0.42
N SER A 648 21.18 2.27 -0.76
CA SER A 648 21.07 1.51 -2.01
C SER A 648 19.90 0.52 -1.89
N VAL A 649 18.72 0.91 -2.36
CA VAL A 649 17.60 -0.02 -2.53
C VAL A 649 17.70 -0.71 -3.89
N GLU A 650 17.32 -1.99 -3.95
CA GLU A 650 17.30 -2.76 -5.20
C GLU A 650 15.94 -3.43 -5.36
N TYR A 651 15.21 -3.03 -6.40
CA TYR A 651 13.95 -3.63 -6.80
C TYR A 651 13.89 -3.82 -8.31
N SER A 652 12.96 -4.65 -8.77
CA SER A 652 12.69 -4.88 -10.19
C SER A 652 11.19 -5.04 -10.41
N ILE A 653 10.67 -4.53 -11.53
CA ILE A 653 9.28 -4.72 -11.95
C ILE A 653 9.30 -5.26 -13.39
N GLU A 654 8.84 -6.50 -13.58
CA GLU A 654 8.76 -7.21 -14.85
C GLU A 654 7.29 -7.42 -15.22
N GLY A 655 6.87 -7.01 -16.43
CA GLY A 655 5.49 -7.19 -16.89
C GLY A 655 4.48 -6.34 -16.09
N LEU A 656 4.76 -5.04 -15.94
CA LEU A 656 3.81 -4.06 -15.41
C LEU A 656 2.73 -3.77 -16.46
N GLU A 657 1.46 -3.93 -16.09
CA GLU A 657 0.31 -3.51 -16.86
C GLU A 657 -0.40 -2.37 -16.13
N MET A 658 -0.60 -1.22 -16.77
CA MET A 658 -1.30 -0.08 -16.16
C MET A 658 -2.73 0.01 -16.70
N LEU A 659 -3.74 -0.19 -15.86
CA LEU A 659 -5.16 -0.10 -16.22
C LEU A 659 -5.61 1.34 -16.52
N LYS A 660 -4.98 2.33 -15.88
CA LYS A 660 -5.23 3.75 -16.10
C LYS A 660 -3.93 4.52 -15.90
N LYS A 661 -3.49 5.28 -16.89
CA LYS A 661 -2.29 6.14 -16.78
C LYS A 661 -2.60 7.28 -15.81
N PRO A 662 -1.92 7.39 -14.66
CA PRO A 662 -2.18 8.48 -13.73
C PRO A 662 -1.61 9.78 -14.31
N LYS A 663 -2.30 10.91 -14.11
CA LYS A 663 -1.78 12.23 -14.52
C LYS A 663 -0.48 12.49 -13.73
N GLY A 664 0.66 12.66 -14.38
CA GLY A 664 1.90 13.02 -13.69
C GLY A 664 2.59 11.93 -12.86
N ALA A 665 2.30 10.64 -13.08
CA ALA A 665 3.08 9.57 -12.49
C ALA A 665 4.55 9.66 -12.95
N ARG A 666 5.46 9.92 -12.00
CA ARG A 666 6.92 9.89 -12.22
C ARG A 666 7.37 8.44 -12.17
N LEU A 667 7.54 7.83 -13.33
CA LEU A 667 8.10 6.50 -13.47
C LEU A 667 9.61 6.63 -13.71
N ASP A 668 10.34 7.06 -12.68
CA ASP A 668 11.76 7.44 -12.82
C ASP A 668 12.68 6.25 -13.18
N ASN A 669 12.18 5.00 -13.26
CA ASN A 669 12.95 3.79 -13.63
C ASN A 669 12.11 2.64 -14.22
N VAL A 670 10.97 2.92 -14.88
CA VAL A 670 10.18 1.86 -15.54
C VAL A 670 10.44 1.90 -17.04
N GLU A 671 10.89 0.77 -17.59
CA GLU A 671 11.08 0.60 -19.02
C GLU A 671 9.80 0.96 -19.79
N SER A 672 10.00 1.69 -20.89
CA SER A 672 8.97 2.36 -21.65
C SER A 672 7.90 1.41 -22.19
N PHE A 673 6.67 1.91 -22.18
CA PHE A 673 5.53 1.38 -22.91
C PHE A 673 5.86 1.07 -24.38
N ALA A 674 5.72 -0.19 -24.76
CA ALA A 674 5.09 -0.63 -26.00
C ALA A 674 4.57 -2.05 -25.74
N ASP A 675 3.44 -2.42 -26.34
CA ASP A 675 2.79 -3.72 -26.18
C ASP A 675 3.78 -4.90 -26.20
N ARG A 676 3.71 -5.76 -25.18
CA ARG A 676 4.40 -7.06 -25.06
C ARG A 676 5.83 -7.09 -25.61
N GLU A 677 6.83 -6.69 -24.81
CA GLU A 677 8.17 -7.28 -24.96
C GLU A 677 8.78 -7.71 -23.62
N SER A 678 9.42 -8.87 -23.68
CA SER A 678 9.96 -9.63 -22.56
C SER A 678 11.43 -9.29 -22.32
N GLY A 679 11.74 -8.81 -21.11
CA GLY A 679 13.02 -9.02 -20.43
C GLY A 679 14.12 -8.01 -20.72
N VAL A 680 14.38 -7.12 -19.76
CA VAL A 680 15.63 -6.36 -19.62
C VAL A 680 15.98 -6.24 -18.12
N SER A 681 17.28 -6.17 -17.79
CA SER A 681 17.87 -6.12 -16.44
C SER A 681 18.58 -4.77 -16.19
N PHE A 682 18.58 -4.29 -14.94
CA PHE A 682 19.13 -3.00 -14.49
C PHE A 682 20.66 -2.82 -14.68
N MET A 683 21.10 -1.57 -14.96
CA MET A 683 22.49 -1.18 -15.33
C MET A 683 23.20 -0.22 -14.34
N LYS A 684 24.54 -0.17 -14.42
CA LYS A 684 25.46 0.69 -13.62
C LYS A 684 25.69 2.08 -14.27
N PRO A 685 26.22 3.09 -13.54
CA PRO A 685 26.61 4.38 -14.10
C PRO A 685 27.61 4.25 -15.27
N GLY A 686 27.33 4.89 -16.41
CA GLY A 686 28.18 4.89 -17.62
C GLY A 686 27.68 4.03 -18.79
N GLN A 687 26.50 3.42 -18.68
CA GLN A 687 25.86 2.66 -19.76
C GLN A 687 24.72 3.49 -20.40
N TYR A 688 24.43 3.21 -21.67
CA TYR A 688 23.42 3.89 -22.50
C TYR A 688 22.12 3.07 -22.49
N VAL A 689 20.97 3.74 -22.61
CA VAL A 689 19.66 3.07 -22.69
C VAL A 689 19.34 2.76 -24.14
N GLN A 690 18.85 1.55 -24.41
CA GLN A 690 18.28 1.14 -25.69
C GLN A 690 16.76 1.16 -25.56
N ALA A 691 16.08 1.90 -26.44
CA ALA A 691 14.63 1.92 -26.53
C ALA A 691 14.19 1.58 -27.95
N GLN A 692 13.15 0.76 -28.08
CA GLN A 692 12.50 0.46 -29.35
C GLN A 692 11.07 1.00 -29.34
N VAL A 693 10.73 1.82 -30.33
CA VAL A 693 9.39 2.36 -30.54
C VAL A 693 8.87 1.78 -31.85
N SER A 694 7.72 1.11 -31.84
CA SER A 694 7.09 0.60 -33.06
C SER A 694 5.67 1.14 -33.19
N GLY A 695 5.21 1.38 -34.42
CA GLY A 695 3.88 1.92 -34.68
C GLY A 695 3.44 1.75 -36.13
N THR A 696 2.24 2.26 -36.44
CA THR A 696 1.67 2.22 -37.79
C THR A 696 1.37 3.63 -38.29
N LEU A 697 1.96 4.01 -39.43
CA LEU A 697 1.69 5.26 -40.14
C LEU A 697 0.44 5.13 -40.99
N ALA A 698 -0.52 6.05 -40.82
CA ALA A 698 -1.68 6.16 -41.72
C ALA A 698 -1.28 6.76 -43.08
N ALA A 699 -1.98 6.35 -44.15
CA ALA A 699 -1.61 6.60 -45.56
C ALA A 699 -1.52 8.08 -46.00
N SER A 700 -1.85 9.05 -45.15
CA SER A 700 -1.87 10.48 -45.48
C SER A 700 -1.55 11.42 -44.32
N ALA A 701 -0.85 10.97 -43.27
CA ALA A 701 -0.62 11.78 -42.07
C ALA A 701 0.87 12.06 -41.82
N THR A 702 1.19 13.32 -41.54
CA THR A 702 2.36 13.66 -40.73
C THR A 702 2.15 13.11 -39.34
N GLN A 703 3.07 12.26 -38.87
CA GLN A 703 3.06 11.72 -37.52
C GLN A 703 4.30 12.25 -36.78
N ILE A 704 4.09 12.75 -35.56
CA ILE A 704 5.14 13.22 -34.66
C ILE A 704 5.15 12.25 -33.48
N GLU A 705 6.31 11.64 -33.25
CA GLU A 705 6.54 10.70 -32.15
C GLU A 705 7.62 11.27 -31.24
N ASP A 706 7.29 11.46 -29.97
CA ASP A 706 8.23 11.88 -28.94
C ASP A 706 9.11 10.67 -28.59
N ILE A 707 10.42 10.79 -28.79
CA ILE A 707 11.30 9.61 -28.70
C ILE A 707 12.05 9.54 -27.38
N CYS A 708 12.65 10.64 -26.94
CA CYS A 708 13.44 10.66 -25.72
C CYS A 708 13.66 12.08 -25.18
N SER A 709 13.79 12.19 -23.85
CA SER A 709 14.38 13.34 -23.16
C SER A 709 15.81 13.01 -22.73
N GLY A 710 16.83 13.53 -23.43
CA GLY A 710 18.24 13.27 -23.10
C GLY A 710 19.22 13.52 -24.25
N VAL A 711 20.50 13.17 -24.02
CA VAL A 711 21.54 13.26 -25.07
C VAL A 711 21.46 12.01 -25.94
N LEU A 712 20.92 12.18 -27.15
CA LEU A 712 20.82 11.14 -28.16
C LEU A 712 22.23 10.71 -28.61
N ARG A 713 22.57 9.43 -28.46
CA ARG A 713 23.87 8.88 -28.90
C ARG A 713 23.79 8.35 -30.32
N ARG A 714 22.77 7.54 -30.59
CA ARG A 714 22.55 6.86 -31.87
C ARG A 714 21.07 6.64 -32.06
N MET A 715 20.61 6.76 -33.29
CA MET A 715 19.24 6.44 -33.69
C MET A 715 19.29 5.59 -34.97
N MET A 716 18.55 4.50 -34.96
CA MET A 716 18.38 3.58 -36.08
C MET A 716 16.90 3.55 -36.40
N ILE A 717 16.52 3.65 -37.67
CA ILE A 717 15.12 3.60 -38.07
C ILE A 717 14.96 2.51 -39.13
N LYS A 718 13.92 1.69 -38.99
CA LYS A 718 13.47 0.72 -39.97
C LYS A 718 12.01 0.98 -40.29
N VAL A 719 11.69 1.11 -41.55
CA VAL A 719 10.29 1.07 -42.02
C VAL A 719 10.10 -0.24 -42.76
N GLU A 720 9.08 -1.01 -42.40
CA GLU A 720 8.95 -2.39 -42.86
C GLU A 720 8.54 -2.47 -44.33
N ASN A 721 7.53 -1.69 -44.75
CA ASN A 721 6.76 -1.98 -45.96
C ASN A 721 6.70 -0.81 -46.96
N THR A 722 7.50 0.25 -46.78
CA THR A 722 7.38 1.47 -47.60
C THR A 722 8.73 2.11 -47.91
N THR A 723 8.94 2.43 -49.19
CA THR A 723 10.13 3.11 -49.70
C THR A 723 9.86 4.59 -49.92
N GLY A 724 10.85 5.45 -49.68
CA GLY A 724 10.77 6.89 -50.01
C GLY A 724 10.19 7.81 -48.92
N LEU A 725 10.09 7.34 -47.67
CA LEU A 725 9.78 8.20 -46.52
C LEU A 725 10.98 9.10 -46.20
N SER A 726 10.70 10.39 -46.00
CA SER A 726 11.65 11.33 -45.42
C SER A 726 11.42 11.38 -43.91
N VAL A 727 12.48 11.16 -43.12
CA VAL A 727 12.40 11.27 -41.66
C VAL A 727 13.19 12.49 -41.19
N TYR A 728 12.56 13.24 -40.31
CA TYR A 728 13.09 14.48 -39.74
C TYR A 728 13.20 14.33 -38.23
N VAL A 729 14.32 14.76 -37.67
CA VAL A 729 14.45 14.91 -36.21
C VAL A 729 14.26 16.39 -35.89
N ARG A 730 13.41 16.67 -34.90
CA ARG A 730 13.16 18.02 -34.40
C ARG A 730 13.57 18.11 -32.94
N ASN A 731 14.16 19.24 -32.56
CA ASN A 731 14.29 19.59 -31.14
C ASN A 731 13.09 20.44 -30.69
N SER A 732 12.98 20.64 -29.37
CA SER A 732 11.93 21.46 -28.73
C SER A 732 11.83 22.91 -29.26
N ASN A 733 12.87 23.45 -29.91
CA ASN A 733 12.86 24.79 -30.52
C ASN A 733 12.38 24.80 -31.98
N GLY A 734 11.93 23.66 -32.49
CA GLY A 734 11.41 23.53 -33.84
C GLY A 734 12.47 23.46 -34.94
N ALA A 735 13.76 23.37 -34.60
CA ALA A 735 14.84 23.19 -35.56
C ALA A 735 14.74 21.80 -36.20
N ILE A 736 14.58 21.76 -37.52
CA ILE A 736 14.41 20.54 -38.30
C ILE A 736 15.77 20.15 -38.90
N LEU A 737 16.24 18.94 -38.60
CA LEU A 737 17.32 18.32 -39.36
C LEU A 737 16.73 17.25 -40.28
N ALA A 738 17.00 17.39 -41.58
CA ALA A 738 16.72 16.33 -42.54
C ALA A 738 17.81 15.28 -42.43
N VAL A 739 17.43 14.06 -42.05
CA VAL A 739 18.40 13.05 -41.64
C VAL A 739 18.66 12.00 -42.73
N GLN A 740 17.68 11.72 -43.59
CA GLN A 740 17.88 10.92 -44.79
C GLN A 740 16.73 11.18 -45.76
N SER A 741 17.03 11.36 -47.04
CA SER A 741 16.02 11.68 -48.05
C SER A 741 15.16 10.48 -48.45
N GLN A 742 15.60 9.23 -48.23
CA GLN A 742 14.83 8.02 -48.58
C GLN A 742 15.21 6.81 -47.70
N LEU A 743 14.31 6.37 -46.82
CA LEU A 743 14.41 5.05 -46.18
C LEU A 743 14.06 3.92 -47.19
N THR A 744 14.79 2.81 -47.12
CA THR A 744 14.50 1.59 -47.90
C THR A 744 13.70 0.61 -47.04
N ALA A 745 12.58 0.12 -47.57
CA ALA A 745 11.70 -0.82 -46.88
C ALA A 745 12.47 -2.06 -46.39
N GLY A 746 12.22 -2.48 -45.15
CA GLY A 746 12.78 -3.68 -44.53
C GLY A 746 14.24 -3.55 -44.09
N GLN A 747 14.91 -2.41 -44.30
CA GLN A 747 16.30 -2.21 -43.90
C GLN A 747 16.44 -1.20 -42.75
N TRP A 748 17.23 -1.57 -41.75
CA TRP A 748 17.69 -0.64 -40.74
C TRP A 748 18.61 0.39 -41.39
N SER A 749 18.21 1.66 -41.32
CA SER A 749 19.06 2.77 -41.72
C SER A 749 19.58 3.45 -40.46
N GLU A 750 20.90 3.46 -40.29
CA GLU A 750 21.53 4.32 -39.29
C GLU A 750 21.36 5.76 -39.76
N VAL A 751 20.82 6.58 -38.87
CA VAL A 751 20.82 8.02 -39.02
C VAL A 751 22.28 8.48 -38.91
N SER A 752 22.95 8.59 -40.06
CA SER A 752 24.38 8.89 -40.13
C SER A 752 24.63 10.32 -39.67
N ALA A 753 24.97 10.46 -38.40
CA ALA A 753 25.47 11.69 -37.81
C ALA A 753 26.99 11.64 -37.75
N GLY A 754 27.66 12.68 -38.25
CA GLY A 754 29.03 12.94 -37.82
C GLY A 754 29.06 13.02 -36.29
N ARG A 755 30.20 12.71 -35.66
CA ARG A 755 30.44 12.62 -34.20
C ARG A 755 30.10 13.87 -33.34
N ASP A 756 29.36 14.84 -33.87
CA ASP A 756 29.24 16.21 -33.37
C ASP A 756 27.77 16.60 -33.10
N TYR A 757 27.07 15.90 -32.20
CA TYR A 757 25.84 16.45 -31.61
C TYR A 757 26.14 17.62 -30.65
N GLY A 758 27.38 17.74 -30.15
CA GLY A 758 27.79 18.82 -29.24
C GLY A 758 28.06 20.19 -29.88
N THR A 759 28.30 20.26 -31.20
CA THR A 759 28.64 21.54 -31.87
C THR A 759 27.53 22.04 -32.80
N LEU A 760 26.72 21.16 -33.38
CA LEU A 760 25.68 21.53 -34.35
C LEU A 760 24.35 21.99 -33.73
N PHE A 761 24.06 21.64 -32.47
CA PHE A 761 22.93 22.19 -31.69
C PHE A 761 23.29 23.42 -30.84
N GLY A 762 24.52 23.91 -30.94
CA GLY A 762 25.01 25.09 -30.23
C GLY A 762 25.13 24.89 -28.73
N VAL A 763 26.30 24.45 -28.26
CA VAL A 763 26.92 24.55 -26.91
C VAL A 763 26.07 24.31 -25.63
N ASN A 764 24.78 23.96 -25.69
CA ASN A 764 23.96 23.68 -24.51
C ASN A 764 22.78 22.75 -24.87
N ASP A 765 23.08 21.54 -25.33
CA ASP A 765 22.06 20.51 -25.56
C ASP A 765 21.33 20.13 -24.24
N ALA A 766 21.96 20.39 -23.09
CA ALA A 766 21.35 20.32 -21.77
C ALA A 766 20.19 21.31 -21.54
N ALA A 767 20.07 22.38 -22.34
CA ALA A 767 18.97 23.33 -22.25
C ALA A 767 17.71 22.88 -23.00
N TYR A 768 17.79 21.84 -23.85
CA TYR A 768 16.71 21.38 -24.72
C TYR A 768 16.68 19.84 -24.80
N PRO A 769 16.33 19.16 -23.69
CA PRO A 769 16.45 17.71 -23.56
C PRO A 769 15.49 16.93 -24.46
N ASP A 770 14.37 17.53 -24.87
CA ASP A 770 13.31 16.83 -25.61
C ASP A 770 13.60 16.80 -27.12
N LYS A 771 13.56 15.59 -27.69
CA LYS A 771 13.72 15.32 -29.12
C LYS A 771 12.53 14.52 -29.64
N ASP A 772 11.95 15.01 -30.74
CA ASP A 772 10.83 14.36 -31.41
C ASP A 772 11.25 13.93 -32.82
N VAL A 773 10.70 12.80 -33.29
CA VAL A 773 10.85 12.38 -34.67
C VAL A 773 9.57 12.63 -35.42
N ARG A 774 9.70 13.33 -36.54
CA ARG A 774 8.61 13.61 -37.46
C ARG A 774 8.80 12.78 -38.72
N PHE A 775 7.79 11.99 -39.03
CA PHE A 775 7.64 11.35 -40.33
C PHE A 775 6.89 12.31 -41.24
N ASP A 776 7.54 12.78 -42.31
CA ASP A 776 6.87 13.61 -43.33
C ASP A 776 6.80 12.83 -44.64
N THR A 777 5.59 12.71 -45.17
CA THR A 777 5.30 11.99 -46.39
C THR A 777 5.09 13.00 -47.50
N THR A 778 6.04 13.15 -48.42
CA THR A 778 5.84 14.00 -49.61
C THR A 778 4.97 13.31 -50.68
N GLY A 779 4.44 12.11 -50.42
CA GLY A 779 3.54 11.37 -51.32
C GLY A 779 2.60 10.42 -50.58
N SER A 780 1.49 10.05 -51.23
CA SER A 780 0.52 9.06 -50.75
C SER A 780 1.08 7.64 -50.88
N PHE A 781 0.99 6.83 -49.83
CA PHE A 781 1.37 5.41 -49.87
C PHE A 781 0.12 4.52 -50.01
N PRO A 782 0.24 3.32 -50.62
CA PRO A 782 -0.91 2.48 -50.96
C PRO A 782 -1.59 1.79 -49.76
N GLY A 783 -1.12 1.99 -48.52
CA GLY A 783 -1.69 1.42 -47.31
C GLY A 783 -0.97 1.87 -46.04
N PRO A 784 -1.46 1.47 -44.85
CA PRO A 784 -0.78 1.72 -43.58
C PRO A 784 0.58 1.04 -43.55
N SER A 785 1.58 1.72 -42.97
CA SER A 785 2.97 1.26 -42.96
C SER A 785 3.46 1.07 -41.53
N GLU A 786 3.98 -0.12 -41.22
CA GLU A 786 4.61 -0.37 -39.92
C GLU A 786 6.03 0.21 -39.89
N PHE A 787 6.40 0.81 -38.77
CA PHE A 787 7.73 1.33 -38.51
C PHE A 787 8.26 0.82 -37.16
N SER A 788 9.58 0.74 -37.06
CA SER A 788 10.32 0.50 -35.83
C SER A 788 11.50 1.48 -35.75
N ILE A 789 11.59 2.20 -34.63
CA ILE A 789 12.66 3.12 -34.30
C ILE A 789 13.43 2.52 -33.14
N TRP A 790 14.75 2.52 -33.23
CA TRP A 790 15.63 1.98 -32.21
C TRP A 790 16.64 3.04 -31.82
N VAL A 791 16.70 3.36 -30.53
CA VAL A 791 17.36 4.58 -30.03
C VAL A 791 18.32 4.21 -28.90
N GLU A 792 19.56 4.68 -29.00
CA GLU A 792 20.52 4.68 -27.90
C GLU A 792 20.70 6.10 -27.36
N TYR A 793 20.44 6.32 -26.06
CA TYR A 793 20.61 7.63 -25.43
C TYR A 793 21.29 7.57 -24.06
N TRP A 794 21.88 8.70 -23.65
CA TRP A 794 22.41 8.91 -22.30
C TRP A 794 21.41 9.71 -21.48
N PRO A 795 20.89 9.16 -20.36
CA PRO A 795 20.09 9.96 -19.44
C PRO A 795 20.98 11.04 -18.80
N ILE A 796 20.57 12.31 -18.90
CA ILE A 796 21.29 13.42 -18.27
C ILE A 796 21.04 13.32 -16.77
N ALA A 797 22.07 12.90 -16.02
CA ALA A 797 22.03 12.95 -14.56
C ALA A 797 22.10 14.41 -14.10
N GLY A 798 20.95 14.98 -13.75
CA GLY A 798 20.88 16.21 -12.95
C GLY A 798 20.33 17.46 -13.64
N SER A 799 19.01 17.51 -13.85
CA SER A 799 18.24 18.77 -13.80
C SER A 799 16.74 18.45 -13.65
N ALA A 800 16.31 18.22 -12.41
CA ALA A 800 15.01 17.65 -12.06
C ALA A 800 13.88 18.69 -11.91
N ASN A 801 13.80 19.71 -12.77
CA ASN A 801 12.74 20.71 -12.67
C ASN A 801 12.07 20.94 -14.01
N THR A 802 10.74 20.76 -14.01
CA THR A 802 9.73 21.11 -15.02
C THR A 802 9.60 20.19 -16.25
N PHE A 803 8.58 19.33 -16.22
CA PHE A 803 7.87 18.84 -17.40
C PHE A 803 6.67 19.77 -17.66
N PRO A 804 6.43 20.26 -18.89
CA PRO A 804 5.12 20.73 -19.32
C PRO A 804 4.34 19.60 -20.00
N THR A 805 3.07 19.46 -19.64
CA THR A 805 2.07 18.57 -20.24
C THR A 805 1.74 18.93 -21.70
N ALA A 806 1.53 17.92 -22.56
CA ALA A 806 0.69 18.02 -23.75
C ALA A 806 -0.77 17.71 -23.39
#